data_AF-A0A6I6S9E2-F1
#
_entry.id   AF-A0A6I6S9E2-F1
#
_cell.length_a   1.000
_cell.length_b   1.000
_cell.length_c   1.000
_cell.angle_alpha   90.00
_cell.angle_beta   90.00
_cell.angle_gamma   90.00
#
_symmetry.space_group_name_H-M   'P 1'
#
loop_
_entity.id
_entity.type
_entity.pdbx_description
1 polymer ?
#
loop_
_entity_poly.entity_id
_entity_poly.type
_entity_poly.pdbx_seq_one_letter_code
_entity_poly.pdbx_strand_id
1 'polypeptide(L)'
;MSGAADASAVVGGHAVAGPDRRVLVSGTTLRFGLLALLVATSSIQLLWLAAPQPPVHGAANATYTCLYAVGENPPPGHFASIRIVANEARWQAYSACVQRFSASPWPWVVGGTVLVFAAALLVHWWTPAWKIRRGRLVPVRDGSELAGDVAALARRAGLAGRVAFVIRPAAVTASGVAFGRWGRSTVCLNAGLIALRRQDPAVFRTVVLHELAHVRNRDVDIAYATEALWRAFAVLILVPYTVLCLVPAQLLGRPASAVTLWQQEWDVGLRGLVRPAVLLALVLLARADVLRTRELYADLDAARWGGELPHPGAGSRPARGPRAVLRSAASLWRSHPTWAQRASALHDPAPLFGAQPVMLFLNALAAMEVVTALYPLSNDTTGQGTWRSAPAWLVAAVITGITGVALWRSVTHAVLTGRHGPSGLRAGCWLGAGLVAGELLTFRSSADGWLPARPWLLLLLVAAGAVLCWWASLCAELWLVRCRGRTPRWTLLGGLAAFLLVFGAWFTLWNQIGSLYLLGLSTLGDTAARLEHSLGTTPDSLGIGQLHAIFPVFDVALQFVASAPLAALGGAVLWLYPLLAWARRPVTGVPAWVRSALGGAAAVDAWRPAPELPPLHRVLSRGVVGGALTVCSLTVLAWWLHPDHPRSGGATWVVVVSLLTAFTISAAAALNAALVYGGAPAHRLPVALVAAGISTLVGLCGAFVLLSTDGCVRQRSLFVENCGWATAPAWGLAHSIIAPLVLGIGFYPTLFAALAGAGPWRRWLEPWRARRKASGRPPAATPHLPNPPAAAAHFPTPPPAPPPPTRTVGRAAAHLLGSGVLCLLGVLVARGILHATRPDHPPFSWIQHTQEAAALGLLVPFLLAWWTATRRYRPAPALAVAAGGLLLGLAAAFVLQAADGCAGIPHTLTRTCRWSPGTSWFLTSAVLLPTLVALVTWALALVGLLRTCLVGWRRRRTGRPAPAPPSGQMWRHRTAIAALCAVSVTALGGIYPASDPPTSQSTTAPAPLPPALSTAGPSPDDVDVAVWWVTVGSPLPHSLDAGRVGVVAALREFGRRVDPASLKALGSACDRWAADARRALSARPAPNPPMANAWQQAARSARDGGTLCRRSVDHLDTNALHTALADMVQQVRHTDTFYRLLAPFLRRMTWTSPPGDEHGGSH
;
A
#
# COMPACT_ATOMS: atom_id res chain seq x y z
N MET A 1 -39.30 -46.45 -53.76
CA MET A 1 -39.26 -44.97 -53.88
C MET A 1 -40.11 -44.36 -52.75
N SER A 2 -39.51 -44.19 -51.58
CA SER A 2 -39.93 -43.30 -50.49
C SER A 2 -38.89 -43.47 -49.37
N GLY A 3 -38.45 -42.37 -48.74
CA GLY A 3 -37.50 -42.44 -47.62
C GLY A 3 -36.38 -41.39 -47.67
N ALA A 4 -36.72 -40.12 -47.91
CA ALA A 4 -35.82 -38.99 -47.74
C ALA A 4 -36.58 -37.81 -47.13
N ALA A 5 -37.02 -37.96 -45.88
CA ALA A 5 -37.55 -36.88 -45.04
C ALA A 5 -37.50 -37.34 -43.58
N ASP A 6 -36.41 -37.06 -42.88
CA ASP A 6 -36.38 -36.85 -41.39
C ASP A 6 -34.97 -36.56 -40.84
N ALA A 7 -34.25 -35.61 -41.46
CA ALA A 7 -32.96 -35.14 -40.91
C ALA A 7 -32.88 -33.61 -40.72
N SER A 8 -34.04 -32.92 -40.71
CA SER A 8 -34.10 -31.45 -40.64
C SER A 8 -34.58 -30.91 -39.27
N ALA A 9 -34.84 -31.77 -38.28
CA ALA A 9 -35.59 -31.39 -37.08
C ALA A 9 -34.84 -31.57 -35.75
N VAL A 10 -33.51 -31.36 -35.67
CA VAL A 10 -32.81 -31.22 -34.36
C VAL A 10 -31.61 -30.26 -34.44
N VAL A 11 -31.83 -29.00 -34.82
CA VAL A 11 -30.88 -27.88 -34.51
C VAL A 11 -31.62 -26.69 -33.90
N GLY A 12 -32.71 -26.97 -33.19
CA GLY A 12 -33.31 -26.04 -32.23
C GLY A 12 -32.53 -26.06 -30.92
N GLY A 13 -31.23 -25.75 -30.95
CA GLY A 13 -30.44 -25.61 -29.74
C GLY A 13 -31.01 -24.44 -28.93
N HIS A 14 -31.85 -24.72 -27.94
CA HIS A 14 -32.29 -23.74 -26.96
C HIS A 14 -31.04 -23.06 -26.39
N ALA A 15 -30.81 -21.81 -26.81
CA ALA A 15 -29.73 -21.00 -26.30
C ALA A 15 -29.89 -20.93 -24.79
N VAL A 16 -29.06 -21.70 -24.07
CA VAL A 16 -29.05 -21.73 -22.61
C VAL A 16 -28.91 -20.29 -22.16
N ALA A 17 -29.94 -19.78 -21.47
CA ALA A 17 -29.98 -18.40 -21.02
C ALA A 17 -28.74 -18.13 -20.16
N GLY A 18 -27.77 -17.39 -20.71
CA GLY A 18 -26.56 -17.04 -19.99
C GLY A 18 -26.89 -16.17 -18.77
N PRO A 19 -26.05 -16.18 -17.72
CA PRO A 19 -26.34 -15.49 -16.46
C PRO A 19 -26.67 -13.99 -16.64
N ASP A 20 -27.59 -13.49 -15.83
CA ASP A 20 -28.00 -12.08 -15.85
C ASP A 20 -26.82 -11.15 -15.50
N ARG A 21 -26.45 -10.28 -16.45
CA ARG A 21 -25.35 -9.31 -16.32
C ARG A 21 -25.63 -8.22 -15.29
N ARG A 22 -26.86 -8.03 -14.80
CA ARG A 22 -27.12 -7.15 -13.63
C ARG A 22 -26.37 -7.62 -12.38
N VAL A 23 -26.01 -8.90 -12.34
CA VAL A 23 -25.18 -9.49 -11.27
C VAL A 23 -23.68 -9.34 -11.57
N LEU A 24 -23.29 -9.26 -12.85
CA LEU A 24 -21.90 -9.16 -13.33
C LEU A 24 -21.70 -7.82 -14.07
N VAL A 25 -21.38 -6.75 -13.35
CA VAL A 25 -21.12 -5.40 -13.90
C VAL A 25 -20.23 -5.45 -15.16
N SER A 26 -20.56 -4.66 -16.19
CA SER A 26 -19.77 -4.57 -17.42
C SER A 26 -18.34 -4.11 -17.12
N GLY A 27 -17.35 -4.76 -17.74
CA GLY A 27 -15.93 -4.48 -17.49
C GLY A 27 -15.42 -3.18 -18.14
N THR A 28 -16.25 -2.50 -18.94
CA THR A 28 -15.86 -1.31 -19.73
C THR A 28 -15.68 -0.08 -18.84
N THR A 29 -16.55 0.13 -17.84
CA THR A 29 -16.42 1.24 -16.89
C THR A 29 -15.13 1.17 -16.07
N LEU A 30 -14.75 -0.03 -15.61
CA LEU A 30 -13.50 -0.24 -14.86
C LEU A 30 -12.27 0.11 -15.70
N ARG A 31 -12.26 -0.28 -16.98
CA ARG A 31 -11.16 0.02 -17.91
C ARG A 31 -11.08 1.51 -18.24
N PHE A 32 -12.23 2.18 -18.40
CA PHE A 32 -12.26 3.63 -18.57
C PHE A 32 -11.75 4.35 -17.32
N GLY A 33 -12.17 3.91 -16.12
CA GLY A 33 -11.64 4.44 -14.86
C GLY A 33 -10.12 4.27 -14.76
N LEU A 34 -9.59 3.13 -15.20
CA LEU A 34 -8.13 2.89 -15.28
C LEU A 34 -7.44 3.85 -16.26
N LEU A 35 -8.00 4.09 -17.44
CA LEU A 35 -7.45 5.09 -18.37
C LEU A 35 -7.46 6.49 -17.76
N ALA A 36 -8.58 6.88 -17.13
CA ALA A 36 -8.71 8.19 -16.50
C ALA A 36 -7.67 8.38 -15.39
N LEU A 37 -7.47 7.34 -14.56
CA LEU A 37 -6.42 7.33 -13.55
C LEU A 37 -5.03 7.49 -14.17
N LEU A 38 -4.71 6.69 -15.19
CA LEU A 38 -3.40 6.73 -15.85
C LEU A 38 -3.13 8.10 -16.47
N VAL A 39 -4.12 8.73 -17.09
CA VAL A 39 -4.01 10.10 -17.63
C VAL A 39 -3.81 11.11 -16.52
N ALA A 40 -4.56 11.03 -15.42
CA ALA A 40 -4.41 11.93 -14.29
C ALA A 40 -2.99 11.84 -13.70
N THR A 41 -2.49 10.62 -13.50
CA THR A 41 -1.21 10.41 -12.80
C THR A 41 -0.03 10.71 -13.70
N SER A 42 -0.12 10.37 -14.98
CA SER A 42 0.84 10.82 -16.00
C SER A 42 0.87 12.35 -16.10
N SER A 43 -0.31 13.01 -16.02
CA SER A 43 -0.38 14.47 -16.05
C SER A 43 0.30 15.08 -14.82
N ILE A 44 -0.04 14.60 -13.61
CA ILE A 44 0.55 15.07 -12.36
C ILE A 44 2.07 14.92 -12.41
N GLN A 45 2.56 13.75 -12.81
CA GLN A 45 3.98 13.44 -12.84
C GLN A 45 4.75 14.26 -13.87
N LEU A 46 4.24 14.38 -15.11
CA LEU A 46 4.90 15.16 -16.16
C LEU A 46 4.85 16.66 -15.86
N LEU A 47 3.75 17.16 -15.30
CA LEU A 47 3.65 18.56 -14.86
C LEU A 47 4.54 18.86 -13.67
N TRP A 48 4.72 17.91 -12.75
CA TRP A 48 5.66 18.03 -11.65
C TRP A 48 7.10 18.16 -12.17
N LEU A 49 7.49 17.29 -13.10
CA LEU A 49 8.81 17.32 -13.72
C LEU A 49 9.04 18.56 -14.60
N ALA A 50 7.99 19.09 -15.21
CA ALA A 50 8.04 20.33 -15.99
C ALA A 50 7.73 21.59 -15.18
N ALA A 51 7.58 21.50 -13.85
CA ALA A 51 7.22 22.64 -13.04
C ALA A 51 8.35 23.69 -13.11
N PRO A 52 8.02 24.96 -13.44
CA PRO A 52 9.01 26.01 -13.53
C PRO A 52 9.67 26.20 -12.16
N GLN A 53 10.99 26.03 -12.11
CA GLN A 53 11.78 26.33 -10.92
C GLN A 53 12.11 27.83 -10.96
N PRO A 54 11.87 28.59 -9.86
CA PRO A 54 12.27 29.99 -9.82
C PRO A 54 13.78 30.10 -10.05
N PRO A 55 14.25 31.01 -10.93
CA PRO A 55 15.67 31.22 -11.13
C PRO A 55 16.27 31.73 -9.82
N VAL A 56 17.03 30.89 -9.12
CA VAL A 56 17.79 31.31 -7.95
C VAL A 56 18.99 32.13 -8.47
N HIS A 57 19.08 33.39 -8.07
CA HIS A 57 20.16 34.29 -8.46
C HIS A 57 21.54 33.67 -8.13
N GLY A 58 22.20 33.09 -9.14
CA GLY A 58 23.56 32.54 -9.05
C GLY A 58 23.71 31.05 -8.72
N ALA A 59 22.65 30.34 -8.32
CA ALA A 59 22.70 28.91 -8.02
C ALA A 59 21.78 28.12 -8.96
N ALA A 60 22.34 27.19 -9.73
CA ALA A 60 21.57 26.41 -10.70
C ALA A 60 20.54 25.44 -10.05
N ASN A 61 20.64 25.17 -8.74
CA ASN A 61 19.75 24.25 -8.04
C ASN A 61 19.70 24.51 -6.52
N ALA A 62 18.52 24.90 -6.00
CA ALA A 62 18.28 25.15 -4.57
C ALA A 62 18.56 23.91 -3.70
N THR A 63 18.25 22.72 -4.22
CA THR A 63 18.48 21.45 -3.52
C THR A 63 19.95 21.26 -3.18
N TYR A 64 20.85 21.35 -4.17
CA TYR A 64 22.29 21.21 -3.93
C TYR A 64 22.83 22.29 -3.01
N THR A 65 22.39 23.53 -3.18
CA THR A 65 22.79 24.64 -2.31
C THR A 65 22.42 24.37 -0.85
N CYS A 66 21.20 23.90 -0.60
CA CYS A 66 20.74 23.54 0.73
C CYS A 66 21.42 22.28 1.30
N LEU A 67 21.76 21.30 0.45
CA LEU A 67 22.58 20.14 0.84
C LEU A 67 23.96 20.59 1.35
N TYR A 68 24.64 21.46 0.60
CA TYR A 68 25.92 22.03 1.02
C TYR A 68 25.79 22.87 2.30
N ALA A 69 24.70 23.64 2.44
CA ALA A 69 24.46 24.47 3.63
C ALA A 69 24.30 23.65 4.92
N VAL A 70 23.77 22.43 4.85
CA VAL A 70 23.68 21.53 6.02
C VAL A 70 24.96 20.69 6.24
N GLY A 71 26.05 21.03 5.56
CA GLY A 71 27.35 20.40 5.71
C GLY A 71 27.48 19.06 4.98
N GLU A 72 26.61 18.76 4.02
CA GLU A 72 26.73 17.58 3.17
C GLU A 72 27.46 17.95 1.87
N ASN A 73 28.54 17.23 1.56
CA ASN A 73 29.23 17.33 0.27
C ASN A 73 28.94 16.08 -0.54
N PRO A 74 27.77 15.99 -1.22
CA PRO A 74 27.44 14.79 -1.94
C PRO A 74 28.31 14.67 -3.19
N PRO A 75 28.84 13.47 -3.49
CA PRO A 75 29.27 13.17 -4.85
C PRO A 75 28.08 13.36 -5.81
N PRO A 76 28.31 13.63 -7.10
CA PRO A 76 27.23 13.72 -8.09
C PRO A 76 26.36 12.46 -8.04
N GLY A 77 25.10 12.62 -7.60
CA GLY A 77 24.13 11.54 -7.39
C GLY A 77 23.10 11.85 -6.30
N HIS A 78 21.93 11.21 -6.34
CA HIS A 78 20.78 11.48 -5.44
C HIS A 78 20.96 11.03 -3.96
N PHE A 79 22.10 10.41 -3.61
CA PHE A 79 22.32 9.76 -2.30
C PHE A 79 22.53 10.73 -1.12
N ALA A 80 22.79 12.01 -1.39
CA ALA A 80 22.95 13.08 -0.39
C ALA A 80 21.81 13.17 0.63
N SER A 81 20.59 12.99 0.13
CA SER A 81 19.34 13.19 0.87
C SER A 81 19.17 12.23 2.05
N ILE A 82 19.80 11.05 2.00
CA ILE A 82 19.54 9.96 2.96
C ILE A 82 20.28 10.17 4.29
N ARG A 83 21.51 10.69 4.27
CA ARG A 83 22.26 11.04 5.50
C ARG A 83 21.58 12.16 6.28
N ILE A 84 20.95 13.07 5.55
CA ILE A 84 20.16 14.17 6.10
C ILE A 84 18.89 13.62 6.75
N VAL A 85 18.15 12.73 6.07
CA VAL A 85 16.94 12.09 6.65
C VAL A 85 17.26 11.29 7.91
N ALA A 86 18.45 10.68 8.01
CA ALA A 86 18.87 9.94 9.20
C ALA A 86 19.18 10.84 10.43
N ASN A 87 19.29 12.16 10.25
CA ASN A 87 19.45 13.12 11.32
C ASN A 87 18.33 14.15 11.26
N GLU A 88 17.33 14.00 12.14
CA GLU A 88 16.15 14.86 12.17
C GLU A 88 16.48 16.37 12.20
N ALA A 89 17.51 16.78 12.94
CA ALA A 89 17.92 18.19 12.98
C ALA A 89 18.48 18.68 11.64
N ARG A 90 19.27 17.86 10.94
CA ARG A 90 19.75 18.18 9.58
C ARG A 90 18.61 18.18 8.58
N TRP A 91 17.67 17.24 8.69
CA TRP A 91 16.47 17.20 7.86
C TRP A 91 15.62 18.46 8.02
N GLN A 92 15.43 18.94 9.25
CA GLN A 92 14.72 20.18 9.52
C GLN A 92 15.45 21.40 8.95
N ALA A 93 16.77 21.48 9.10
CA ALA A 93 17.55 22.57 8.51
C ALA A 93 17.53 22.56 6.97
N TYR A 94 17.67 21.38 6.37
CA TYR A 94 17.59 21.19 4.92
C TYR A 94 16.20 21.54 4.38
N SER A 95 15.13 21.05 5.02
CA SER A 95 13.76 21.32 4.59
C SER A 95 13.41 22.80 4.72
N ALA A 96 13.81 23.46 5.82
CA ALA A 96 13.63 24.89 5.99
C ALA A 96 14.38 25.70 4.92
N CYS A 97 15.60 25.28 4.56
CA CYS A 97 16.35 25.89 3.46
C CYS A 97 15.62 25.72 2.13
N VAL A 98 15.23 24.49 1.76
CA VAL A 98 14.55 24.20 0.48
C VAL A 98 13.23 24.95 0.38
N GLN A 99 12.41 24.96 1.44
CA GLN A 99 11.13 25.67 1.47
C GLN A 99 11.26 27.17 1.22
N ARG A 100 12.40 27.79 1.57
CA ARG A 100 12.66 29.21 1.31
C ARG A 100 12.85 29.51 -0.18
N PHE A 101 13.31 28.53 -0.95
CA PHE A 101 13.63 28.69 -2.38
C PHE A 101 12.64 27.96 -3.31
N SER A 102 11.85 27.01 -2.81
CA SER A 102 10.88 26.28 -3.62
C SER A 102 9.49 26.92 -3.58
N ALA A 103 9.04 27.46 -4.71
CA ALA A 103 7.62 27.73 -4.91
C ALA A 103 6.87 26.40 -5.00
N SER A 104 5.73 26.29 -4.34
CA SER A 104 4.91 25.08 -4.40
C SER A 104 4.45 24.84 -5.85
N PRO A 105 4.80 23.70 -6.48
CA PRO A 105 4.38 23.40 -7.86
C PRO A 105 2.92 22.95 -7.94
N TRP A 106 2.24 22.77 -6.80
CA TRP A 106 0.88 22.21 -6.74
C TRP A 106 -0.18 22.96 -7.55
N PRO A 107 -0.25 24.30 -7.55
CA PRO A 107 -1.21 25.03 -8.39
C PRO A 107 -1.03 24.72 -9.88
N TRP A 108 0.22 24.60 -10.36
CA TRP A 108 0.55 24.24 -11.73
C TRP A 108 0.14 22.80 -12.05
N VAL A 109 0.50 21.86 -11.17
CA VAL A 109 0.24 20.44 -11.32
C VAL A 109 -1.27 20.13 -11.30
N VAL A 110 -2.00 20.66 -10.31
CA VAL A 110 -3.44 20.48 -10.17
C VAL A 110 -4.17 21.23 -11.28
N GLY A 111 -3.81 22.48 -11.55
CA GLY A 111 -4.41 23.30 -12.60
C GLY A 111 -4.29 22.67 -13.99
N GLY A 112 -3.08 22.22 -14.36
CA GLY A 112 -2.85 21.54 -15.63
C GLY A 112 -3.58 20.21 -15.74
N THR A 113 -3.66 19.42 -14.66
CA THR A 113 -4.42 18.17 -14.65
C THR A 113 -5.92 18.42 -14.80
N VAL A 114 -6.48 19.40 -14.08
CA VAL A 114 -7.89 19.81 -14.21
C VAL A 114 -8.18 20.30 -15.62
N LEU A 115 -7.27 21.07 -16.22
CA LEU A 115 -7.39 21.57 -17.60
C LEU A 115 -7.50 20.41 -18.61
N VAL A 116 -6.73 19.32 -18.45
CA VAL A 116 -6.84 18.13 -19.31
C VAL A 116 -8.24 17.53 -19.26
N PHE A 117 -8.81 17.33 -18.06
CA PHE A 117 -10.15 16.77 -17.90
C PHE A 117 -11.24 17.72 -18.40
N ALA A 118 -11.08 19.03 -18.17
CA ALA A 118 -12.01 20.05 -18.67
C ALA A 118 -12.00 20.07 -20.21
N ALA A 119 -10.83 20.08 -20.84
CA ALA A 119 -10.69 20.02 -22.30
C ALA A 119 -11.27 18.71 -22.87
N ALA A 120 -11.02 17.57 -22.23
CA ALA A 120 -11.60 16.29 -22.63
C ALA A 120 -13.14 16.31 -22.56
N LEU A 121 -13.71 16.89 -21.50
CA LEU A 121 -15.16 17.02 -21.34
C LEU A 121 -15.77 17.92 -22.42
N LEU A 122 -15.14 19.06 -22.73
CA LEU A 122 -15.56 19.97 -23.80
C LEU A 122 -15.53 19.29 -25.17
N VAL A 123 -14.43 18.60 -25.50
CA VAL A 123 -14.30 17.83 -26.74
C VAL A 123 -15.37 16.73 -26.82
N HIS A 124 -15.60 15.97 -25.74
CA HIS A 124 -16.65 14.97 -25.67
C HIS A 124 -18.03 15.58 -25.92
N TRP A 125 -18.34 16.72 -25.29
CA TRP A 125 -19.63 17.39 -25.39
C TRP A 125 -19.92 17.94 -26.80
N TRP A 126 -18.90 18.48 -27.49
CA TRP A 126 -19.06 19.04 -28.83
C TRP A 126 -19.01 18.01 -29.96
N THR A 127 -18.41 16.83 -29.73
CA THR A 127 -18.23 15.79 -30.76
C THR A 127 -19.53 15.40 -31.49
N PRO A 128 -20.68 15.16 -30.82
CA PRO A 128 -21.93 14.78 -31.50
C PRO A 128 -22.44 15.87 -32.46
N ALA A 129 -22.46 17.13 -32.01
CA ALA A 129 -22.95 18.25 -32.82
C ALA A 129 -22.06 18.47 -34.05
N TRP A 130 -20.74 18.37 -33.86
CA TRP A 130 -19.78 18.44 -34.94
C TRP A 130 -19.95 17.31 -35.97
N LYS A 131 -20.17 16.07 -35.52
CA LYS A 131 -20.42 14.93 -36.40
C LYS A 131 -21.72 15.06 -37.20
N ILE A 132 -22.78 15.58 -36.60
CA ILE A 132 -24.06 15.82 -37.29
C ILE A 132 -23.88 16.86 -38.39
N ARG A 133 -23.28 18.02 -38.06
CA ARG A 133 -23.05 19.11 -39.01
C ARG A 133 -22.12 18.71 -40.15
N ARG A 134 -20.95 18.13 -39.82
CA ARG A 134 -19.96 17.72 -40.82
C ARG A 134 -20.42 16.53 -41.67
N GLY A 135 -21.21 15.63 -41.10
CA GLY A 135 -21.68 14.42 -41.77
C GLY A 135 -22.91 14.60 -42.66
N ARG A 136 -23.52 15.79 -42.70
CA ARG A 136 -24.79 16.08 -43.41
C ARG A 136 -25.84 14.98 -43.17
N LEU A 137 -25.99 14.58 -41.91
CA LEU A 137 -26.84 13.46 -41.52
C LEU A 137 -28.32 13.83 -41.64
N VAL A 138 -29.12 12.91 -42.18
CA VAL A 138 -30.57 13.12 -42.42
C VAL A 138 -31.36 12.23 -41.45
N PRO A 139 -32.39 12.73 -40.75
CA PRO A 139 -33.23 11.89 -39.88
C PRO A 139 -33.98 10.82 -40.69
N VAL A 140 -34.20 9.65 -40.11
CA VAL A 140 -35.10 8.66 -40.69
C VAL A 140 -36.53 9.22 -40.64
N ARG A 141 -37.22 9.27 -41.79
CA ARG A 141 -38.58 9.83 -41.89
C ARG A 141 -39.58 8.97 -41.13
N ASP A 142 -40.36 9.60 -40.26
CA ASP A 142 -41.46 8.95 -39.54
C ASP A 142 -42.46 8.33 -40.52
N GLY A 143 -42.97 7.14 -40.19
CA GLY A 143 -43.89 6.38 -41.04
C GLY A 143 -43.25 5.59 -42.19
N SER A 144 -41.93 5.69 -42.41
CA SER A 144 -41.23 4.83 -43.39
C SER A 144 -41.12 3.38 -42.92
N GLU A 145 -41.06 2.42 -43.86
CA GLU A 145 -40.78 1.00 -43.54
C GLU A 145 -39.51 0.85 -42.68
N LEU A 146 -38.47 1.62 -43.02
CA LEU A 146 -37.21 1.63 -42.27
C LEU A 146 -37.42 2.05 -40.80
N ALA A 147 -38.27 3.06 -40.55
CA ALA A 147 -38.61 3.49 -39.20
C ALA A 147 -39.31 2.36 -38.41
N GLY A 148 -40.20 1.59 -39.06
CA GLY A 148 -40.83 0.41 -38.48
C GLY A 148 -39.82 -0.67 -38.07
N ASP A 149 -38.90 -1.01 -38.98
CA ASP A 149 -37.88 -2.03 -38.76
C ASP A 149 -36.94 -1.68 -37.59
N VAL A 150 -36.39 -0.46 -37.59
CA VAL A 150 -35.46 -0.04 -36.53
C VAL A 150 -36.16 0.14 -35.18
N ALA A 151 -37.44 0.56 -35.18
CA ALA A 151 -38.25 0.63 -33.97
C ALA A 151 -38.52 -0.76 -33.37
N ALA A 152 -38.75 -1.78 -34.22
CA ALA A 152 -38.91 -3.16 -33.77
C ALA A 152 -37.63 -3.70 -33.12
N LEU A 153 -36.47 -3.45 -33.73
CA LEU A 153 -35.17 -3.84 -33.17
C LEU A 153 -34.85 -3.07 -31.87
N ALA A 154 -35.16 -1.78 -31.81
CA ALA A 154 -35.01 -0.97 -30.59
C ALA A 154 -35.91 -1.47 -29.45
N ARG A 155 -37.15 -1.89 -29.74
CA ARG A 155 -38.03 -2.54 -28.75
C ARG A 155 -37.41 -3.84 -28.24
N ARG A 156 -36.88 -4.68 -29.13
CA ARG A 156 -36.23 -5.95 -28.76
C ARG A 156 -35.01 -5.75 -27.85
N ALA A 157 -34.23 -4.69 -28.10
CA ALA A 157 -33.11 -4.29 -27.24
C ALA A 157 -33.53 -3.57 -25.93
N GLY A 158 -34.84 -3.32 -25.71
CA GLY A 158 -35.34 -2.60 -24.54
C GLY A 158 -35.01 -1.11 -24.53
N LEU A 159 -34.94 -0.50 -25.72
CA LEU A 159 -34.56 0.90 -25.98
C LEU A 159 -35.66 1.72 -26.70
N ALA A 160 -36.89 1.25 -26.69
CA ALA A 160 -38.04 1.92 -27.31
C ALA A 160 -38.13 3.40 -26.89
N GLY A 161 -38.18 4.32 -27.86
CA GLY A 161 -38.30 5.76 -27.62
C GLY A 161 -37.06 6.45 -27.03
N ARG A 162 -35.91 5.76 -26.92
CA ARG A 162 -34.67 6.30 -26.30
C ARG A 162 -33.56 6.57 -27.30
N VAL A 163 -33.75 6.24 -28.57
CA VAL A 163 -32.72 6.29 -29.62
C VAL A 163 -33.29 6.99 -30.85
N ALA A 164 -32.57 7.98 -31.35
CA ALA A 164 -32.85 8.61 -32.64
C ALA A 164 -32.09 7.89 -33.76
N PHE A 165 -32.70 7.73 -34.93
CA PHE A 165 -32.05 7.13 -36.09
C PHE A 165 -31.80 8.18 -37.17
N VAL A 166 -30.59 8.22 -37.70
CA VAL A 166 -30.18 9.10 -38.80
C VAL A 166 -29.48 8.29 -39.88
N ILE A 167 -29.45 8.83 -41.09
CA ILE A 167 -28.85 8.24 -42.27
C ILE A 167 -27.66 9.09 -42.69
N ARG A 168 -26.57 8.43 -43.11
CA ARG A 168 -25.45 9.06 -43.83
C ARG A 168 -25.55 8.68 -45.31
N PRO A 169 -26.12 9.55 -46.17
CA PRO A 169 -26.40 9.20 -47.57
C PRO A 169 -25.12 8.92 -48.37
N ALA A 170 -24.04 9.67 -48.11
CA ALA A 170 -22.79 9.56 -48.85
C ALA A 170 -21.93 8.32 -48.50
N ALA A 171 -22.31 7.54 -47.48
CA ALA A 171 -21.53 6.38 -47.05
C ALA A 171 -22.05 5.08 -47.66
N VAL A 172 -21.30 4.54 -48.61
CA VAL A 172 -21.63 3.29 -49.35
C VAL A 172 -21.29 2.00 -48.59
N THR A 173 -20.64 2.10 -47.43
CA THR A 173 -20.26 0.93 -46.61
C THR A 173 -21.45 0.33 -45.87
N ALA A 174 -21.52 -0.99 -45.78
CA ALA A 174 -22.49 -1.74 -44.98
C ALA A 174 -22.19 -1.69 -43.47
N SER A 175 -22.29 -0.51 -42.86
CA SER A 175 -21.99 -0.32 -41.44
C SER A 175 -22.91 0.71 -40.77
N GLY A 176 -22.94 0.68 -39.44
CA GLY A 176 -23.61 1.66 -38.60
C GLY A 176 -22.62 2.34 -37.66
N VAL A 177 -23.07 3.39 -36.98
CA VAL A 177 -22.35 3.96 -35.84
C VAL A 177 -23.29 4.61 -34.84
N ALA A 178 -23.21 4.19 -33.58
CA ALA A 178 -23.83 4.87 -32.46
C ALA A 178 -22.98 6.05 -31.95
N PHE A 179 -23.61 7.21 -31.75
CA PHE A 179 -23.00 8.38 -31.11
C PHE A 179 -24.04 9.19 -30.35
N GLY A 180 -23.63 10.12 -29.50
CA GLY A 180 -24.57 10.95 -28.76
C GLY A 180 -23.99 11.47 -27.46
N ARG A 181 -24.88 11.94 -26.58
CA ARG A 181 -24.58 12.44 -25.24
C ARG A 181 -25.44 11.71 -24.21
N TRP A 182 -25.11 11.87 -22.92
CA TRP A 182 -25.81 11.22 -21.82
C TRP A 182 -27.34 11.23 -21.98
N GLY A 183 -27.91 10.03 -22.16
CA GLY A 183 -29.35 9.81 -22.25
C GLY A 183 -30.01 10.13 -23.60
N ARG A 184 -29.27 10.69 -24.57
CA ARG A 184 -29.74 10.94 -25.94
C ARG A 184 -28.76 10.35 -26.95
N SER A 185 -29.01 9.11 -27.33
CA SER A 185 -28.20 8.38 -28.30
C SER A 185 -28.81 8.45 -29.69
N THR A 186 -27.94 8.56 -30.69
CA THR A 186 -28.27 8.59 -32.11
C THR A 186 -27.53 7.44 -32.79
N VAL A 187 -28.26 6.60 -33.51
CA VAL A 187 -27.68 5.54 -34.36
C VAL A 187 -27.71 6.03 -35.80
N CYS A 188 -26.53 6.12 -36.40
CA CYS A 188 -26.37 6.50 -37.80
C CYS A 188 -26.20 5.26 -38.67
N LEU A 189 -27.07 5.10 -39.66
CA LEU A 189 -27.03 4.03 -40.64
C LEU A 189 -26.40 4.55 -41.94
N ASN A 190 -25.41 3.86 -42.46
CA ASN A 190 -24.84 4.21 -43.77
C ASN A 190 -25.75 3.71 -44.89
N ALA A 191 -25.78 4.40 -46.03
CA ALA A 191 -26.62 4.04 -47.17
C ALA A 191 -26.38 2.60 -47.65
N GLY A 192 -25.13 2.12 -47.63
CA GLY A 192 -24.79 0.74 -47.97
C GLY A 192 -25.45 -0.31 -47.07
N LEU A 193 -25.64 0.00 -45.77
CA LEU A 193 -26.35 -0.91 -44.85
C LEU A 193 -27.85 -0.94 -45.14
N ILE A 194 -28.42 0.20 -45.54
CA ILE A 194 -29.84 0.31 -45.90
C ILE A 194 -30.14 -0.47 -47.19
N ALA A 195 -29.21 -0.47 -48.15
CA ALA A 195 -29.32 -1.27 -49.36
C ALA A 195 -29.42 -2.78 -49.05
N LEU A 196 -28.66 -3.26 -48.06
CA LEU A 196 -28.69 -4.66 -47.61
C LEU A 196 -29.99 -5.04 -46.88
N ARG A 197 -30.82 -4.08 -46.44
CA ARG A 197 -32.06 -4.37 -45.69
C ARG A 197 -32.98 -5.37 -46.41
N ARG A 198 -33.04 -5.31 -47.74
CA ARG A 198 -33.85 -6.22 -48.57
C ARG A 198 -33.06 -7.42 -49.11
N GLN A 199 -31.78 -7.24 -49.42
CA GLN A 199 -30.93 -8.28 -49.99
C GLN A 199 -30.47 -9.30 -48.94
N ASP A 200 -30.12 -8.81 -47.75
CA ASP A 200 -29.71 -9.61 -46.60
C ASP A 200 -30.24 -8.98 -45.30
N PRO A 201 -31.53 -9.23 -44.98
CA PRO A 201 -32.16 -8.70 -43.77
C PRO A 201 -31.48 -9.17 -42.48
N ALA A 202 -30.78 -10.32 -42.51
CA ALA A 202 -30.06 -10.86 -41.36
C ALA A 202 -28.85 -10.00 -41.04
N VAL A 203 -28.04 -9.63 -42.04
CA VAL A 203 -26.91 -8.70 -41.87
C VAL A 203 -27.38 -7.33 -41.40
N PHE A 204 -28.46 -6.79 -41.99
CA PHE A 204 -29.04 -5.53 -41.53
C PHE A 204 -29.44 -5.60 -40.05
N ARG A 205 -30.18 -6.65 -39.66
CA ARG A 205 -30.62 -6.87 -38.27
C ARG A 205 -29.43 -6.98 -37.32
N THR A 206 -28.42 -7.78 -37.67
CA THR A 206 -27.23 -7.98 -36.81
C THR A 206 -26.48 -6.68 -36.56
N VAL A 207 -26.22 -5.90 -37.61
CA VAL A 207 -25.48 -4.64 -37.46
C VAL A 207 -26.29 -3.64 -36.63
N VAL A 208 -27.60 -3.51 -36.86
CA VAL A 208 -28.44 -2.60 -36.06
C VAL A 208 -28.52 -3.04 -34.60
N LEU A 209 -28.63 -4.34 -34.32
CA LEU A 209 -28.62 -4.87 -32.94
C LEU A 209 -27.26 -4.65 -32.25
N HIS A 210 -26.14 -4.73 -32.98
CA HIS A 210 -24.81 -4.39 -32.48
C HIS A 210 -24.71 -2.91 -32.07
N GLU A 211 -25.15 -1.99 -32.93
CA GLU A 211 -25.17 -0.56 -32.62
C GLU A 211 -26.10 -0.23 -31.45
N LEU A 212 -27.26 -0.89 -31.36
CA LEU A 212 -28.16 -0.77 -30.21
C LEU A 212 -27.54 -1.35 -28.94
N ALA A 213 -26.70 -2.37 -29.04
CA ALA A 213 -26.01 -2.94 -27.89
C ALA A 213 -25.04 -1.94 -27.27
N HIS A 214 -24.32 -1.15 -28.08
CA HIS A 214 -23.50 -0.05 -27.59
C HIS A 214 -24.33 0.97 -26.77
N VAL A 215 -25.49 1.36 -27.30
CA VAL A 215 -26.40 2.28 -26.60
C VAL A 215 -26.90 1.67 -25.28
N ARG A 216 -27.31 0.40 -25.29
CA ARG A 216 -27.80 -0.30 -24.10
C ARG A 216 -26.73 -0.43 -23.02
N ASN A 217 -25.50 -0.70 -23.43
CA ASN A 217 -24.34 -0.87 -22.56
C ASN A 217 -23.75 0.46 -22.07
N ARG A 218 -24.26 1.60 -22.57
CA ARG A 218 -23.76 2.96 -22.29
C ARG A 218 -22.26 3.11 -22.59
N ASP A 219 -21.75 2.35 -23.54
CA ASP A 219 -20.34 2.39 -23.91
C ASP A 219 -20.04 3.44 -25.00
N VAL A 220 -21.07 4.02 -25.61
CA VAL A 220 -20.98 5.18 -26.52
C VAL A 220 -20.30 6.35 -25.81
N ASP A 221 -20.81 6.75 -24.64
CA ASP A 221 -20.24 7.86 -23.86
C ASP A 221 -18.79 7.55 -23.46
N ILE A 222 -18.54 6.32 -23.01
CA ILE A 222 -17.20 5.84 -22.64
C ILE A 222 -16.24 5.91 -23.82
N ALA A 223 -16.64 5.48 -25.02
CA ALA A 223 -15.80 5.48 -26.21
C ALA A 223 -15.36 6.91 -26.59
N TYR A 224 -16.30 7.86 -26.62
CA TYR A 224 -15.99 9.24 -26.95
C TYR A 224 -15.20 9.94 -25.84
N ALA A 225 -15.50 9.68 -24.57
CA ALA A 225 -14.72 10.19 -23.45
C ALA A 225 -13.28 9.66 -23.48
N THR A 226 -13.08 8.38 -23.84
CA THR A 226 -11.75 7.76 -24.00
C THR A 226 -10.95 8.45 -25.09
N GLU A 227 -11.55 8.69 -26.26
CA GLU A 227 -10.91 9.42 -27.37
C GLU A 227 -10.57 10.86 -27.01
N ALA A 228 -11.50 11.58 -26.39
CA ALA A 228 -11.31 12.96 -25.99
C ALA A 228 -10.20 13.11 -24.95
N LEU A 229 -10.19 12.23 -23.95
CA LEU A 229 -9.24 12.27 -22.84
C LEU A 229 -7.80 12.03 -23.30
N TRP A 230 -7.57 11.00 -24.13
CA TRP A 230 -6.21 10.73 -24.62
C TRP A 230 -5.69 11.89 -25.49
N ARG A 231 -6.54 12.48 -26.35
CA ARG A 231 -6.15 13.61 -27.20
C ARG A 231 -5.83 14.86 -26.39
N ALA A 232 -6.65 15.16 -25.37
CA ALA A 232 -6.41 16.29 -24.47
C ALA A 232 -5.07 16.11 -23.72
N PHE A 233 -4.82 14.92 -23.17
CA PHE A 233 -3.54 14.59 -22.54
C PHE A 233 -2.35 14.74 -23.49
N ALA A 234 -2.47 14.21 -24.72
CA ALA A 234 -1.41 14.27 -25.70
C ALA A 234 -1.02 15.71 -26.07
N VAL A 235 -2.02 16.53 -26.37
CA VAL A 235 -1.82 17.92 -26.82
C VAL A 235 -1.38 18.83 -25.69
N LEU A 236 -1.98 18.72 -24.50
CA LEU A 236 -1.77 19.68 -23.41
C LEU A 236 -0.58 19.33 -22.52
N ILE A 237 -0.20 18.06 -22.42
CA ILE A 237 0.85 17.61 -21.49
C ILE A 237 1.99 16.94 -22.23
N LEU A 238 1.70 15.86 -22.96
CA LEU A 238 2.75 14.99 -23.49
C LEU A 238 3.62 15.71 -24.53
N VAL A 239 3.01 16.39 -25.50
CA VAL A 239 3.74 17.12 -26.54
C VAL A 239 4.56 18.27 -25.94
N PRO A 240 3.99 19.18 -25.13
CA PRO A 240 4.78 20.23 -24.48
C PRO A 240 5.94 19.70 -23.63
N TYR A 241 5.70 18.65 -22.83
CA TYR A 241 6.75 18.02 -22.03
C TYR A 241 7.86 17.43 -22.91
N THR A 242 7.49 16.73 -23.99
CA THR A 242 8.47 16.13 -24.91
C THR A 242 9.29 17.22 -25.61
N VAL A 243 8.66 18.32 -26.02
CA VAL A 243 9.35 19.49 -26.58
C VAL A 243 10.32 20.09 -25.56
N LEU A 244 9.92 20.23 -24.29
CA LEU A 244 10.78 20.72 -23.21
C LEU A 244 12.00 19.82 -22.98
N CYS A 245 11.85 18.50 -23.06
CA CYS A 245 12.97 17.56 -22.94
C CYS A 245 13.91 17.57 -24.17
N LEU A 246 13.38 17.80 -25.38
CA LEU A 246 14.17 17.81 -26.62
C LEU A 246 14.84 19.15 -26.89
N VAL A 247 14.30 20.25 -26.37
CA VAL A 247 14.81 21.61 -26.56
C VAL A 247 15.27 22.14 -25.19
N PRO A 248 16.50 21.81 -24.74
CA PRO A 248 17.07 22.39 -23.53
C PRO A 248 16.91 23.90 -23.51
N ALA A 249 16.34 24.46 -22.44
CA ALA A 249 16.17 25.90 -22.28
C ALA A 249 17.51 26.67 -22.43
N GLN A 250 18.65 26.00 -22.18
CA GLN A 250 19.98 26.57 -22.40
C GLN A 250 20.35 26.73 -23.89
N LEU A 251 19.75 26.00 -24.83
CA LEU A 251 19.97 26.22 -26.27
C LEU A 251 19.39 27.55 -26.77
N LEU A 252 18.39 28.09 -26.07
CA LEU A 252 17.83 29.41 -26.37
C LEU A 252 18.69 30.56 -25.82
N GLY A 253 19.69 30.29 -24.96
CA GLY A 253 20.52 31.32 -24.31
C GLY A 253 22.05 31.18 -24.45
N ARG A 254 22.61 29.96 -24.39
CA ARG A 254 24.08 29.67 -24.46
C ARG A 254 24.35 28.25 -25.00
N PRO A 255 24.52 28.05 -26.33
CA PRO A 255 24.55 26.72 -26.95
C PRO A 255 25.78 25.87 -26.61
N ALA A 256 26.96 26.48 -26.42
CA ALA A 256 28.21 25.72 -26.22
C ALA A 256 28.27 24.97 -24.87
N SER A 257 27.82 25.62 -23.78
CA SER A 257 27.74 25.00 -22.44
C SER A 257 26.62 23.96 -22.33
N ALA A 258 25.56 24.11 -23.13
CA ALA A 258 24.42 23.20 -23.14
C ALA A 258 24.79 21.81 -23.67
N VAL A 259 25.64 21.74 -24.70
CA VAL A 259 26.09 20.47 -25.29
C VAL A 259 26.97 19.69 -24.30
N THR A 260 27.86 20.37 -23.57
CA THR A 260 28.76 19.72 -22.60
C THR A 260 27.99 19.18 -21.39
N LEU A 261 27.04 19.95 -20.86
CA LEU A 261 26.13 19.50 -19.79
C LEU A 261 25.26 18.32 -20.25
N TRP A 262 24.69 18.40 -21.45
CA TRP A 262 23.88 17.32 -22.00
C TRP A 262 24.69 16.04 -22.24
N GLN A 263 25.96 16.15 -22.65
CA GLN A 263 26.88 15.01 -22.77
C GLN A 263 27.24 14.39 -21.41
N GLN A 264 27.36 15.20 -20.35
CA GLN A 264 27.65 14.71 -19.01
C GLN A 264 26.43 14.11 -18.30
N GLU A 265 25.21 14.52 -18.66
CA GLU A 265 23.94 14.06 -18.04
C GLU A 265 23.01 13.33 -19.03
N TRP A 266 23.57 12.74 -20.09
CA TRP A 266 22.79 12.12 -21.17
C TRP A 266 21.86 11.01 -20.67
N ASP A 267 22.21 10.34 -19.58
CA ASP A 267 21.43 9.26 -18.98
C ASP A 267 20.17 9.79 -18.28
N VAL A 268 20.25 10.94 -17.61
CA VAL A 268 19.10 11.65 -17.03
C VAL A 268 18.17 12.13 -18.14
N GLY A 269 18.73 12.71 -19.21
CA GLY A 269 17.98 13.12 -20.40
C GLY A 269 17.26 11.94 -21.07
N LEU A 270 17.94 10.80 -21.22
CA LEU A 270 17.36 9.60 -21.82
C LEU A 270 16.22 9.03 -20.95
N ARG A 271 16.38 8.98 -19.61
CA ARG A 271 15.28 8.60 -18.70
C ARG A 271 14.09 9.55 -18.83
N GLY A 272 14.38 10.85 -18.96
CA GLY A 272 13.40 11.90 -19.21
C GLY A 272 12.57 11.70 -20.48
N LEU A 273 13.13 11.03 -21.51
CA LEU A 273 12.43 10.69 -22.76
C LEU A 273 11.80 9.29 -22.77
N VAL A 274 12.45 8.30 -22.14
CA VAL A 274 11.91 6.94 -22.02
C VAL A 274 10.60 6.96 -21.22
N ARG A 275 10.54 7.76 -20.16
CA ARG A 275 9.34 7.85 -19.32
C ARG A 275 8.08 8.29 -20.09
N PRO A 276 8.03 9.46 -20.77
CA PRO A 276 6.85 9.88 -21.54
C PRO A 276 6.53 8.92 -22.69
N ALA A 277 7.53 8.29 -23.31
CA ALA A 277 7.31 7.28 -24.35
C ALA A 277 6.57 6.04 -23.79
N VAL A 278 6.99 5.55 -22.62
CA VAL A 278 6.31 4.45 -21.93
C VAL A 278 4.91 4.87 -21.47
N LEU A 279 4.73 6.06 -20.90
CA LEU A 279 3.41 6.56 -20.50
C LEU A 279 2.44 6.67 -21.70
N LEU A 280 2.92 7.18 -22.84
CA LEU A 280 2.15 7.21 -24.09
C LEU A 280 1.73 5.79 -24.52
N ALA A 281 2.68 4.86 -24.53
CA ALA A 281 2.43 3.46 -24.86
C ALA A 281 1.33 2.85 -23.97
N LEU A 282 1.37 3.12 -22.67
CA LEU A 282 0.40 2.63 -21.69
C LEU A 282 -0.99 3.25 -21.90
N VAL A 283 -1.06 4.56 -22.14
CA VAL A 283 -2.33 5.27 -22.43
C VAL A 283 -2.99 4.72 -23.69
N LEU A 284 -2.20 4.50 -24.75
CA LEU A 284 -2.69 3.92 -25.99
C LEU A 284 -3.15 2.46 -25.83
N LEU A 285 -2.45 1.67 -25.00
CA LEU A 285 -2.84 0.29 -24.69
C LEU A 285 -4.13 0.24 -23.86
N ALA A 286 -4.27 1.11 -22.85
CA ALA A 286 -5.48 1.26 -22.05
C ALA A 286 -6.67 1.68 -22.93
N ARG A 287 -6.46 2.66 -23.82
CA ARG A 287 -7.42 3.07 -24.85
C ARG A 287 -7.83 1.86 -25.70
N ALA A 288 -6.88 1.16 -26.31
CA ALA A 288 -7.17 0.03 -27.19
C ALA A 288 -7.96 -1.08 -26.47
N ASP A 289 -7.65 -1.38 -25.19
CA ASP A 289 -8.37 -2.37 -24.42
C ASP A 289 -9.82 -1.97 -24.10
N VAL A 290 -10.06 -0.69 -23.79
CA VAL A 290 -11.43 -0.13 -23.65
C VAL A 290 -12.20 -0.29 -24.96
N LEU A 291 -11.63 0.14 -26.09
CA LEU A 291 -12.32 0.10 -27.37
C LEU A 291 -12.61 -1.34 -27.79
N ARG A 292 -11.63 -2.25 -27.66
CA ARG A 292 -11.77 -3.65 -28.07
C ARG A 292 -12.80 -4.42 -27.23
N THR A 293 -12.77 -4.23 -25.91
CA THR A 293 -13.67 -4.96 -24.99
C THR A 293 -15.13 -4.60 -25.21
N ARG A 294 -15.40 -3.34 -25.60
CA ARG A 294 -16.77 -2.87 -25.85
C ARG A 294 -17.41 -3.60 -27.03
N GLU A 295 -16.65 -3.81 -28.11
CA GLU A 295 -17.13 -4.52 -29.30
C GLU A 295 -17.56 -5.96 -28.96
N LEU A 296 -16.76 -6.66 -28.14
CA LEU A 296 -17.08 -8.03 -27.73
C LEU A 296 -18.34 -8.10 -26.83
N TYR A 297 -18.61 -7.06 -26.05
CA TYR A 297 -19.86 -6.97 -25.29
C TYR A 297 -21.06 -6.72 -26.18
N ALA A 298 -20.92 -5.83 -27.18
CA ALA A 298 -21.94 -5.56 -28.16
C ALA A 298 -22.27 -6.80 -29.00
N ASP A 299 -21.27 -7.55 -29.43
CA ASP A 299 -21.44 -8.83 -30.16
C ASP A 299 -22.30 -9.82 -29.38
N LEU A 300 -22.01 -10.02 -28.10
CA LEU A 300 -22.74 -10.95 -27.25
C LEU A 300 -24.20 -10.53 -27.02
N ASP A 301 -24.46 -9.23 -26.88
CA ASP A 301 -25.82 -8.74 -26.68
C ASP A 301 -26.61 -8.76 -27.99
N ALA A 302 -25.97 -8.42 -29.13
CA ALA A 302 -26.57 -8.57 -30.45
C ALA A 302 -26.96 -10.03 -30.72
N ALA A 303 -26.08 -10.99 -30.44
CA ALA A 303 -26.36 -12.41 -30.57
C ALA A 303 -27.52 -12.88 -29.66
N ARG A 304 -27.56 -12.42 -28.40
CA ARG A 304 -28.68 -12.69 -27.48
C ARG A 304 -30.01 -12.13 -27.97
N TRP A 305 -29.99 -11.07 -28.76
CA TRP A 305 -31.17 -10.47 -29.38
C TRP A 305 -31.49 -11.06 -30.77
N GLY A 306 -30.87 -12.17 -31.16
CA GLY A 306 -31.14 -12.85 -32.44
C GLY A 306 -30.41 -12.25 -33.64
N GLY A 307 -29.30 -11.54 -33.41
CA GLY A 307 -28.32 -11.24 -34.45
C GLY A 307 -27.52 -12.49 -34.82
N GLU A 308 -27.34 -12.72 -36.11
CA GLU A 308 -26.51 -13.78 -36.67
C GLU A 308 -25.17 -13.18 -37.08
N LEU A 309 -24.05 -13.67 -36.52
CA LEU A 309 -22.76 -13.22 -37.02
C LEU A 309 -22.48 -13.80 -38.41
N PRO A 310 -21.93 -13.01 -39.33
CA PRO A 310 -21.43 -13.53 -40.59
C PRO A 310 -20.45 -14.68 -40.33
N HIS A 311 -20.61 -15.78 -41.06
CA HIS A 311 -19.63 -16.86 -41.04
C HIS A 311 -18.27 -16.32 -41.50
N PRO A 312 -17.19 -16.51 -40.72
CA PRO A 312 -15.87 -16.05 -41.12
C PRO A 312 -15.47 -16.76 -42.42
N GLY A 313 -15.06 -15.99 -43.43
CA GLY A 313 -14.26 -16.53 -44.53
C GLY A 313 -13.07 -17.30 -43.96
N ALA A 314 -12.84 -18.49 -44.50
CA ALA A 314 -11.90 -19.47 -43.97
C ALA A 314 -10.51 -18.90 -43.68
N GLY A 315 -9.97 -19.23 -42.50
CA GLY A 315 -8.54 -19.42 -42.31
C GLY A 315 -7.76 -18.25 -41.71
N SER A 316 -7.53 -18.31 -40.40
CA SER A 316 -6.21 -17.97 -39.87
C SER A 316 -5.72 -19.14 -39.01
N ARG A 317 -4.96 -20.05 -39.63
CA ARG A 317 -4.23 -21.08 -38.90
C ARG A 317 -3.35 -20.40 -37.83
N PRO A 318 -3.32 -20.87 -36.57
CA PRO A 318 -2.47 -20.29 -35.55
C PRO A 318 -1.01 -20.45 -35.98
N ALA A 319 -0.37 -19.34 -36.33
CA ALA A 319 1.06 -19.34 -36.60
C ALA A 319 1.80 -19.63 -35.29
N ARG A 320 2.77 -20.55 -35.32
CA ARG A 320 3.69 -20.84 -34.22
C ARG A 320 5.05 -20.19 -34.52
N GLY A 321 5.79 -19.76 -33.50
CA GLY A 321 7.12 -19.16 -33.62
C GLY A 321 7.21 -17.67 -33.18
N PRO A 322 8.40 -17.07 -33.19
CA PRO A 322 8.65 -15.71 -32.68
C PRO A 322 7.85 -14.63 -33.40
N ARG A 323 7.62 -14.80 -34.73
CA ARG A 323 6.72 -13.93 -35.51
C ARG A 323 5.26 -13.96 -35.06
N ALA A 324 4.82 -15.03 -34.38
CA ALA A 324 3.49 -15.11 -33.80
C ALA A 324 3.39 -14.33 -32.47
N VAL A 325 4.46 -14.33 -31.67
CA VAL A 325 4.56 -13.51 -30.44
C VAL A 325 4.53 -12.03 -30.79
N LEU A 326 5.32 -11.59 -31.79
CA LEU A 326 5.30 -10.22 -32.31
C LEU A 326 3.92 -9.82 -32.85
N ARG A 327 3.25 -10.69 -33.63
CA ARG A 327 1.88 -10.43 -34.10
C ARG A 327 0.85 -10.37 -32.98
N SER A 328 1.03 -11.17 -31.93
CA SER A 328 0.20 -11.14 -30.72
C SER A 328 0.41 -9.83 -29.95
N ALA A 329 1.65 -9.39 -29.77
CA ALA A 329 1.97 -8.10 -29.17
C ALA A 329 1.40 -6.93 -30.00
N ALA A 330 1.57 -6.96 -31.33
CA ALA A 330 0.96 -5.99 -32.24
C ALA A 330 -0.59 -5.99 -32.18
N SER A 331 -1.21 -7.13 -31.86
CA SER A 331 -2.67 -7.21 -31.70
C SER A 331 -3.20 -6.47 -30.47
N LEU A 332 -2.34 -6.19 -29.47
CA LEU A 332 -2.72 -5.42 -28.28
C LEU A 332 -3.00 -3.95 -28.61
N TRP A 333 -2.38 -3.42 -29.66
CA TRP A 333 -2.52 -2.03 -30.10
C TRP A 333 -3.76 -1.79 -30.98
N ARG A 334 -4.43 -2.86 -31.41
CA ARG A 334 -5.63 -2.74 -32.25
C ARG A 334 -6.82 -2.32 -31.41
N SER A 335 -7.51 -1.27 -31.86
CA SER A 335 -8.74 -0.77 -31.24
C SER A 335 -9.96 -1.68 -31.46
N HIS A 336 -9.88 -2.59 -32.43
CA HIS A 336 -10.95 -3.54 -32.74
C HIS A 336 -10.47 -4.99 -32.57
N PRO A 337 -11.33 -5.89 -32.06
CA PRO A 337 -11.00 -7.31 -31.99
C PRO A 337 -10.91 -7.92 -33.39
N THR A 338 -10.11 -8.97 -33.54
CA THR A 338 -10.08 -9.75 -34.78
C THR A 338 -11.38 -10.57 -34.92
N TRP A 339 -11.75 -10.94 -36.15
CA TRP A 339 -12.90 -11.81 -36.37
C TRP A 339 -12.83 -13.14 -35.61
N ALA A 340 -11.64 -13.75 -35.51
CA ALA A 340 -11.43 -14.94 -34.71
C ALA A 340 -11.70 -14.71 -33.20
N GLN A 341 -11.34 -13.53 -32.67
CA GLN A 341 -11.66 -13.16 -31.29
C GLN A 341 -13.16 -12.96 -31.08
N ARG A 342 -13.85 -12.31 -32.02
CA ARG A 342 -15.32 -12.13 -31.97
C ARG A 342 -16.04 -13.48 -31.98
N ALA A 343 -15.69 -14.35 -32.94
CA ALA A 343 -16.23 -15.71 -33.04
C ALA A 343 -15.96 -16.54 -31.77
N SER A 344 -14.73 -16.51 -31.26
CA SER A 344 -14.38 -17.21 -30.02
C SER A 344 -15.13 -16.68 -28.80
N ALA A 345 -15.37 -15.37 -28.71
CA ALA A 345 -16.07 -14.76 -27.58
C ALA A 345 -17.56 -15.13 -27.53
N LEU A 346 -18.16 -15.40 -28.69
CA LEU A 346 -19.53 -15.88 -28.80
C LEU A 346 -19.65 -17.35 -28.41
N HIS A 347 -18.65 -18.16 -28.77
CA HIS A 347 -18.61 -19.57 -28.42
C HIS A 347 -18.30 -19.81 -26.94
N ASP A 348 -17.28 -19.12 -26.39
CA ASP A 348 -16.96 -19.14 -24.96
C ASP A 348 -16.79 -17.71 -24.42
N PRO A 349 -17.80 -17.15 -23.73
CA PRO A 349 -17.72 -15.80 -23.18
C PRO A 349 -16.92 -15.73 -21.86
N ALA A 350 -16.46 -16.85 -21.31
CA ALA A 350 -15.76 -16.87 -20.02
C ALA A 350 -14.52 -15.94 -19.95
N PRO A 351 -13.67 -15.82 -20.99
CA PRO A 351 -12.54 -14.91 -20.99
C PRO A 351 -12.94 -13.44 -20.77
N LEU A 352 -14.11 -13.00 -21.25
CA LEU A 352 -14.58 -11.62 -21.08
C LEU A 352 -14.88 -11.27 -19.62
N PHE A 353 -15.29 -12.26 -18.83
CA PHE A 353 -15.57 -12.11 -17.39
C PHE A 353 -14.32 -12.33 -16.52
N GLY A 354 -13.27 -12.94 -17.08
CA GLY A 354 -11.98 -13.16 -16.43
C GLY A 354 -11.24 -11.87 -16.04
N ALA A 355 -10.30 -12.00 -15.11
CA ALA A 355 -9.35 -10.96 -14.76
C ALA A 355 -8.25 -10.91 -15.83
N GLN A 356 -8.34 -9.94 -16.74
CA GLN A 356 -7.49 -9.86 -17.93
C GLN A 356 -6.05 -9.43 -17.56
N PRO A 357 -5.01 -10.17 -18.01
CA PRO A 357 -3.60 -9.86 -17.75
C PRO A 357 -3.20 -8.40 -17.97
N VAL A 358 -3.52 -7.84 -19.14
CA VAL A 358 -3.14 -6.48 -19.54
C VAL A 358 -3.76 -5.45 -18.59
N MET A 359 -5.02 -5.61 -18.23
CA MET A 359 -5.70 -4.71 -17.31
C MET A 359 -5.05 -4.73 -15.92
N LEU A 360 -4.64 -5.89 -15.42
CA LEU A 360 -4.00 -6.01 -14.11
C LEU A 360 -2.59 -5.41 -14.10
N PHE A 361 -1.83 -5.65 -15.17
CA PHE A 361 -0.52 -5.03 -15.38
C PHE A 361 -0.61 -3.50 -15.41
N LEU A 362 -1.50 -2.97 -16.25
CA LEU A 362 -1.71 -1.52 -16.37
C LEU A 362 -2.21 -0.90 -15.07
N ASN A 363 -3.11 -1.59 -14.35
CA ASN A 363 -3.62 -1.12 -13.06
C ASN A 363 -2.51 -0.99 -12.02
N ALA A 364 -1.68 -2.01 -11.86
CA ALA A 364 -0.57 -1.97 -10.91
C ALA A 364 0.51 -0.95 -11.28
N LEU A 365 0.84 -0.82 -12.57
CA LEU A 365 1.81 0.16 -13.03
C LEU A 365 1.30 1.59 -12.78
N ALA A 366 0.08 1.90 -13.22
CA ALA A 366 -0.54 3.21 -13.01
C ALA A 366 -0.60 3.55 -11.52
N ALA A 367 -0.94 2.57 -10.68
CA ALA A 367 -0.92 2.69 -9.23
C ALA A 367 0.45 3.06 -8.67
N MET A 368 1.55 2.44 -9.13
CA MET A 368 2.89 2.78 -8.65
C MET A 368 3.32 4.20 -9.05
N GLU A 369 2.93 4.64 -10.25
CA GLU A 369 3.09 6.04 -10.68
C GLU A 369 2.31 6.99 -9.76
N VAL A 370 1.07 6.66 -9.38
CA VAL A 370 0.28 7.47 -8.43
C VAL A 370 1.02 7.67 -7.12
N VAL A 371 1.56 6.60 -6.51
CA VAL A 371 2.26 6.71 -5.22
C VAL A 371 3.42 7.69 -5.32
N THR A 372 4.18 7.57 -6.40
CA THR A 372 5.36 8.42 -6.63
C THR A 372 4.95 9.87 -6.87
N ALA A 373 3.89 10.11 -7.65
CA ALA A 373 3.36 11.43 -7.92
C ALA A 373 2.80 12.13 -6.67
N LEU A 374 2.26 11.37 -5.70
CA LEU A 374 1.71 11.88 -4.46
C LEU A 374 2.73 11.96 -3.32
N TYR A 375 3.92 11.37 -3.48
CA TYR A 375 4.95 11.36 -2.44
C TYR A 375 5.39 12.76 -2.00
N PRO A 376 5.55 13.77 -2.89
CA PRO A 376 5.92 15.12 -2.46
C PRO A 376 4.84 15.83 -1.61
N LEU A 377 3.53 15.62 -1.90
CA LEU A 377 2.44 16.15 -1.04
C LEU A 377 2.59 15.71 0.40
N SER A 378 3.06 14.48 0.53
CA SER A 378 3.25 13.86 1.80
C SER A 378 4.38 14.63 2.51
N ASN A 379 5.58 14.72 1.93
CA ASN A 379 6.74 15.33 2.58
C ASN A 379 6.60 16.82 2.93
N ASP A 380 5.77 17.59 2.21
CA ASP A 380 5.55 19.02 2.49
C ASP A 380 4.75 19.27 3.79
N THR A 381 4.05 18.26 4.31
CA THR A 381 3.30 18.39 5.56
C THR A 381 4.20 18.04 6.75
N THR A 382 4.44 18.99 7.65
CA THR A 382 5.40 18.90 8.77
C THR A 382 5.09 17.84 9.84
N GLY A 383 3.95 17.15 9.79
CA GLY A 383 3.63 16.12 10.78
C GLY A 383 4.45 14.85 10.55
N GLN A 384 5.14 14.27 11.52
CA GLN A 384 5.80 12.96 11.31
C GLN A 384 4.81 11.75 11.33
N GLY A 385 3.52 11.98 11.09
CA GLY A 385 2.44 11.04 11.41
C GLY A 385 1.99 10.07 10.30
N THR A 386 0.86 9.41 10.57
CA THR A 386 0.17 8.41 9.73
C THR A 386 -0.07 8.83 8.28
N TRP A 387 -0.06 10.14 7.96
CA TRP A 387 -0.27 10.64 6.60
C TRP A 387 0.82 10.17 5.63
N ARG A 388 2.03 9.85 6.08
CA ARG A 388 3.12 9.31 5.22
C ARG A 388 2.68 8.04 4.49
N SER A 389 1.72 7.29 5.05
CA SER A 389 1.17 6.07 4.44
C SER A 389 -0.06 6.31 3.56
N ALA A 390 -0.68 7.49 3.60
CA ALA A 390 -1.94 7.76 2.90
C ALA A 390 -1.87 7.55 1.38
N PRO A 391 -0.80 7.98 0.66
CA PRO A 391 -0.66 7.68 -0.76
C PRO A 391 -0.65 6.18 -1.06
N ALA A 392 0.05 5.38 -0.25
CA ALA A 392 0.12 3.94 -0.42
C ALA A 392 -1.26 3.28 -0.21
N TRP A 393 -2.02 3.72 0.80
CA TRP A 393 -3.39 3.23 1.05
C TRP A 393 -4.38 3.62 -0.04
N LEU A 394 -4.30 4.84 -0.55
CA LEU A 394 -5.12 5.29 -1.68
C LEU A 394 -4.88 4.41 -2.91
N VAL A 395 -3.61 4.15 -3.20
CA VAL A 395 -3.21 3.28 -4.32
C VAL A 395 -3.63 1.83 -4.11
N ALA A 396 -3.50 1.33 -2.89
CA ALA A 396 -4.02 0.03 -2.54
C ALA A 396 -5.54 -0.06 -2.76
N ALA A 397 -6.30 0.99 -2.40
CA ALA A 397 -7.74 1.05 -2.61
C ALA A 397 -8.11 1.01 -4.10
N VAL A 398 -7.37 1.72 -4.94
CA VAL A 398 -7.53 1.68 -6.40
C VAL A 398 -7.26 0.29 -6.95
N ILE A 399 -6.10 -0.30 -6.61
CA ILE A 399 -5.74 -1.66 -7.05
C ILE A 399 -6.81 -2.65 -6.61
N THR A 400 -7.19 -2.62 -5.34
CA THR A 400 -8.22 -3.48 -4.77
C THR A 400 -9.58 -3.29 -5.45
N GLY A 401 -9.99 -2.06 -5.73
CA GLY A 401 -11.24 -1.77 -6.42
C GLY A 401 -11.30 -2.42 -7.80
N ILE A 402 -10.26 -2.21 -8.62
CA ILE A 402 -10.23 -2.72 -10.01
C ILE A 402 -9.96 -4.23 -10.03
N THR A 403 -8.85 -4.66 -9.43
CA THR A 403 -8.41 -6.07 -9.41
C THR A 403 -9.38 -6.93 -8.61
N GLY A 404 -9.80 -6.48 -7.44
CA GLY A 404 -10.75 -7.20 -6.60
C GLY A 404 -12.08 -7.42 -7.30
N VAL A 405 -12.68 -6.38 -7.90
CA VAL A 405 -13.94 -6.55 -8.66
C VAL A 405 -13.75 -7.48 -9.85
N ALA A 406 -12.62 -7.40 -10.55
CA ALA A 406 -12.32 -8.30 -11.66
C ALA A 406 -12.21 -9.78 -11.22
N LEU A 407 -11.51 -10.04 -10.11
CA LEU A 407 -11.38 -11.37 -9.52
C LEU A 407 -12.74 -11.89 -9.06
N TRP A 408 -13.50 -11.11 -8.29
CA TRP A 408 -14.83 -11.50 -7.83
C TRP A 408 -15.80 -11.77 -8.97
N ARG A 409 -15.75 -10.97 -10.04
CA ARG A 409 -16.54 -11.19 -11.25
C ARG A 409 -16.16 -12.50 -11.93
N SER A 410 -14.87 -12.79 -12.04
CA SER A 410 -14.38 -14.03 -12.64
C SER A 410 -14.76 -15.28 -11.83
N VAL A 411 -14.69 -15.19 -10.50
CA VAL A 411 -15.10 -16.28 -9.59
C VAL A 411 -16.63 -16.43 -9.59
N THR A 412 -17.38 -15.34 -9.57
CA THR A 412 -18.86 -15.39 -9.66
C THR A 412 -19.30 -16.06 -10.95
N HIS A 413 -18.67 -15.74 -12.08
CA HIS A 413 -18.93 -16.39 -13.35
C HIS A 413 -18.61 -17.90 -13.29
N ALA A 414 -17.48 -18.29 -12.70
CA ALA A 414 -17.12 -19.70 -12.52
C ALA A 414 -18.15 -20.46 -11.67
N VAL A 415 -18.56 -19.87 -10.54
CA VAL A 415 -19.58 -20.44 -9.63
C VAL A 415 -20.95 -20.57 -10.30
N LEU A 416 -21.35 -19.59 -11.13
CA LEU A 416 -22.63 -19.63 -11.85
C LEU A 416 -22.63 -20.66 -13.00
N THR A 417 -21.47 -20.91 -13.60
CA THR A 417 -21.33 -21.83 -14.73
C THR A 417 -20.88 -23.24 -14.32
N GLY A 418 -20.68 -23.49 -13.02
CA GLY A 418 -20.15 -24.76 -12.51
C GLY A 418 -18.72 -25.08 -12.98
N ARG A 419 -17.99 -24.08 -13.49
CA ARG A 419 -16.59 -24.24 -13.94
C ARG A 419 -15.65 -24.07 -12.75
N HIS A 420 -14.44 -24.62 -12.87
CA HIS A 420 -13.39 -24.41 -11.86
C HIS A 420 -13.08 -22.92 -11.70
N GLY A 421 -13.06 -22.45 -10.45
CA GLY A 421 -12.70 -21.08 -10.12
C GLY A 421 -11.29 -20.72 -10.63
N PRO A 422 -11.07 -19.49 -11.12
CA PRO A 422 -9.74 -19.06 -11.50
C PRO A 422 -8.85 -19.03 -10.25
N SER A 423 -7.67 -19.62 -10.34
CA SER A 423 -6.72 -19.65 -9.22
C SER A 423 -6.22 -18.27 -8.80
N GLY A 424 -6.41 -17.21 -9.59
CA GLY A 424 -5.88 -15.87 -9.27
C GLY A 424 -4.35 -15.73 -9.38
N LEU A 425 -3.59 -16.82 -9.44
CA LEU A 425 -2.12 -16.79 -9.55
C LEU A 425 -1.63 -16.02 -10.79
N ARG A 426 -2.13 -16.40 -11.98
CA ARG A 426 -1.78 -15.70 -13.23
C ARG A 426 -2.14 -14.22 -13.16
N ALA A 427 -3.33 -13.91 -12.67
CA ALA A 427 -3.79 -12.55 -12.50
C ALA A 427 -2.84 -11.75 -11.60
N GLY A 428 -2.44 -12.34 -10.48
CA GLY A 428 -1.51 -11.72 -9.54
C GLY A 428 -0.06 -11.61 -10.05
N CYS A 429 0.43 -12.55 -10.87
CA CYS A 429 1.73 -12.40 -11.52
C CYS A 429 1.75 -11.17 -12.45
N TRP A 430 0.67 -10.93 -13.21
CA TRP A 430 0.57 -9.76 -14.07
C TRP A 430 0.41 -8.46 -13.26
N LEU A 431 -0.34 -8.51 -12.16
CA LEU A 431 -0.42 -7.40 -11.21
C LEU A 431 0.98 -7.07 -10.66
N GLY A 432 1.70 -8.05 -10.13
CA GLY A 432 3.03 -7.82 -9.57
C GLY A 432 4.07 -7.43 -10.62
N ALA A 433 3.99 -7.94 -11.85
CA ALA A 433 4.80 -7.47 -12.96
C ALA A 433 4.54 -5.99 -13.29
N GLY A 434 3.29 -5.53 -13.18
CA GLY A 434 2.95 -4.12 -13.30
C GLY A 434 3.55 -3.27 -12.17
N LEU A 435 3.55 -3.77 -10.93
CA LEU A 435 4.20 -3.11 -9.80
C LEU A 435 5.71 -2.98 -10.03
N VAL A 436 6.37 -4.05 -10.50
CA VAL A 436 7.81 -4.02 -10.86
C VAL A 436 8.08 -3.02 -11.97
N ALA A 437 7.28 -3.04 -13.04
CA ALA A 437 7.46 -2.12 -14.15
C ALA A 437 7.29 -0.66 -13.70
N GLY A 438 6.31 -0.36 -12.84
CA GLY A 438 6.14 0.98 -12.27
C GLY A 438 7.29 1.38 -11.31
N GLU A 439 7.80 0.45 -10.52
CA GLU A 439 8.98 0.68 -9.65
C GLU A 439 10.21 1.08 -10.47
N LEU A 440 10.42 0.41 -11.60
CA LEU A 440 11.53 0.71 -12.52
C LEU A 440 11.29 2.00 -13.32
N LEU A 441 10.05 2.24 -13.78
CA LEU A 441 9.70 3.41 -14.60
C LEU A 441 9.78 4.73 -13.82
N THR A 442 9.51 4.68 -12.52
CA THR A 442 9.59 5.86 -11.65
C THR A 442 11.02 6.22 -11.28
N PHE A 443 12.00 5.35 -11.54
CA PHE A 443 13.43 5.47 -11.19
C PHE A 443 13.70 5.79 -9.70
N ARG A 444 12.70 5.65 -8.82
CA ARG A 444 12.82 6.01 -7.40
C ARG A 444 13.79 5.12 -6.62
N SER A 445 13.95 3.88 -7.08
CA SER A 445 14.75 2.84 -6.40
C SER A 445 16.04 2.48 -7.14
N SER A 446 16.31 3.11 -8.29
CA SER A 446 17.49 2.80 -9.12
C SER A 446 18.65 3.79 -8.98
N ALA A 447 18.45 4.88 -8.22
CA ALA A 447 19.43 5.97 -8.07
C ALA A 447 20.00 6.38 -9.44
N ASP A 448 21.33 6.37 -9.58
CA ASP A 448 22.02 6.74 -10.82
C ASP A 448 22.08 5.58 -11.84
N GLY A 449 21.49 4.42 -11.56
CA GLY A 449 21.38 3.28 -12.47
C GLY A 449 20.02 3.11 -13.14
N TRP A 450 19.95 2.24 -14.16
CA TRP A 450 18.71 1.76 -14.77
C TRP A 450 18.00 0.68 -13.94
N LEU A 451 18.76 -0.04 -13.12
CA LEU A 451 18.28 -1.07 -12.22
C LEU A 451 18.64 -0.69 -10.78
N PRO A 452 17.80 -1.07 -9.80
CA PRO A 452 18.15 -0.98 -8.39
C PRO A 452 19.43 -1.77 -8.09
N ALA A 453 20.14 -1.42 -7.01
CA ALA A 453 21.29 -2.18 -6.54
C ALA A 453 20.91 -3.63 -6.20
N ARG A 454 19.65 -3.84 -5.78
CA ARG A 454 19.12 -5.15 -5.38
C ARG A 454 17.94 -5.69 -6.21
N PRO A 455 18.08 -5.93 -7.53
CA PRO A 455 16.93 -6.17 -8.41
C PRO A 455 16.17 -7.47 -8.15
N TRP A 456 16.77 -8.47 -7.51
CA TRP A 456 16.08 -9.73 -7.16
C TRP A 456 14.94 -9.52 -6.16
N LEU A 457 14.96 -8.44 -5.36
CA LEU A 457 13.87 -8.12 -4.44
C LEU A 457 12.58 -7.72 -5.19
N LEU A 458 12.67 -7.32 -6.46
CA LEU A 458 11.50 -7.09 -7.32
C LEU A 458 10.65 -8.37 -7.50
N LEU A 459 11.23 -9.56 -7.33
CA LEU A 459 10.48 -10.82 -7.33
C LEU A 459 9.46 -10.88 -6.19
N LEU A 460 9.68 -10.17 -5.08
CA LEU A 460 8.73 -10.09 -3.97
C LEU A 460 7.42 -9.39 -4.39
N LEU A 461 7.49 -8.39 -5.26
CA LEU A 461 6.29 -7.74 -5.82
C LEU A 461 5.46 -8.71 -6.67
N VAL A 462 6.14 -9.49 -7.53
CA VAL A 462 5.50 -10.52 -8.37
C VAL A 462 4.87 -11.60 -7.51
N ALA A 463 5.63 -12.09 -6.54
CA ALA A 463 5.19 -13.13 -5.63
C ALA A 463 4.01 -12.64 -4.79
N ALA A 464 4.08 -11.47 -4.15
CA ALA A 464 2.98 -10.93 -3.37
C ALA A 464 1.71 -10.72 -4.22
N GLY A 465 1.85 -10.15 -5.42
CA GLY A 465 0.73 -10.02 -6.36
C GLY A 465 0.07 -11.37 -6.64
N ALA A 466 0.86 -12.39 -7.01
CA ALA A 466 0.41 -13.75 -7.31
C ALA A 466 -0.36 -14.37 -6.14
N VAL A 467 0.24 -14.35 -4.96
CA VAL A 467 -0.29 -15.06 -3.79
C VAL A 467 -1.49 -14.35 -3.17
N LEU A 468 -1.48 -13.01 -3.14
CA LEU A 468 -2.62 -12.23 -2.64
C LEU A 468 -3.84 -12.33 -3.56
N CYS A 469 -3.64 -12.31 -4.89
CA CYS A 469 -4.75 -12.55 -5.82
C CYS A 469 -5.29 -13.98 -5.72
N TRP A 470 -4.43 -14.96 -5.47
CA TRP A 470 -4.87 -16.34 -5.24
C TRP A 470 -5.67 -16.49 -3.95
N TRP A 471 -5.20 -15.90 -2.85
CA TRP A 471 -5.94 -15.82 -1.59
C TRP A 471 -7.30 -15.13 -1.78
N ALA A 472 -7.34 -14.01 -2.50
CA ALA A 472 -8.57 -13.26 -2.76
C ALA A 472 -9.58 -14.08 -3.58
N SER A 473 -9.14 -14.80 -4.62
CA SER A 473 -10.00 -15.68 -5.42
C SER A 473 -10.57 -16.83 -4.60
N LEU A 474 -9.76 -17.50 -3.78
CA LEU A 474 -10.21 -18.60 -2.91
C LEU A 474 -11.20 -18.11 -1.86
N CYS A 475 -10.95 -16.94 -1.27
CA CYS A 475 -11.90 -16.34 -0.33
C CYS A 475 -13.20 -15.96 -1.04
N ALA A 476 -13.14 -15.38 -2.24
CA ALA A 476 -14.33 -15.06 -3.02
C ALA A 476 -15.18 -16.31 -3.30
N GLU A 477 -14.55 -17.42 -3.71
CA GLU A 477 -15.23 -18.68 -3.97
C GLU A 477 -15.91 -19.22 -2.70
N LEU A 478 -15.17 -19.29 -1.59
CA LEU A 478 -15.65 -19.74 -0.29
C LEU A 478 -16.86 -18.91 0.19
N TRP A 479 -16.78 -17.59 0.05
CA TRP A 479 -17.84 -16.67 0.45
C TRP A 479 -19.08 -16.75 -0.44
N LEU A 480 -18.91 -16.91 -1.76
CA LEU A 480 -20.02 -17.03 -2.72
C LEU A 480 -20.80 -18.33 -2.52
N VAL A 481 -20.10 -19.45 -2.32
CA VAL A 481 -20.71 -20.76 -2.06
C VAL A 481 -21.47 -20.75 -0.72
N ARG A 482 -20.98 -20.01 0.29
CA ARG A 482 -21.64 -19.89 1.60
C ARG A 482 -22.64 -18.73 1.69
N CYS A 483 -22.85 -17.97 0.61
CA CYS A 483 -23.77 -16.84 0.60
C CYS A 483 -25.23 -17.32 0.57
N ARG A 484 -25.99 -17.04 1.62
CA ARG A 484 -27.43 -17.36 1.71
C ARG A 484 -28.35 -16.24 1.22
N GLY A 485 -27.83 -15.02 1.08
CA GLY A 485 -28.61 -13.84 0.73
C GLY A 485 -29.16 -13.88 -0.70
N ARG A 486 -30.12 -13.00 -1.00
CA ARG A 486 -30.63 -12.78 -2.38
C ARG A 486 -29.59 -12.09 -3.27
N THR A 487 -28.56 -11.47 -2.69
CA THR A 487 -27.54 -10.72 -3.44
C THR A 487 -26.12 -10.96 -2.87
N PRO A 488 -25.10 -11.19 -3.70
CA PRO A 488 -23.70 -11.37 -3.27
C PRO A 488 -22.97 -10.03 -3.02
N ARG A 489 -23.66 -8.89 -3.06
CA ARG A 489 -23.04 -7.55 -2.98
C ARG A 489 -22.29 -7.31 -1.66
N TRP A 490 -22.83 -7.75 -0.53
CA TRP A 490 -22.19 -7.55 0.77
C TRP A 490 -20.99 -8.47 0.98
N THR A 491 -21.02 -9.68 0.44
CA THR A 491 -19.85 -10.57 0.44
C THR A 491 -18.75 -10.01 -0.45
N LEU A 492 -19.11 -9.43 -1.60
CA LEU A 492 -18.17 -8.69 -2.45
C LEU A 492 -17.55 -7.51 -1.69
N LEU A 493 -18.34 -6.61 -1.11
CA LEU A 493 -17.83 -5.45 -0.38
C LEU A 493 -16.95 -5.84 0.82
N GLY A 494 -17.34 -6.87 1.58
CA GLY A 494 -16.53 -7.41 2.65
C GLY A 494 -15.21 -8.00 2.14
N GLY A 495 -15.22 -8.65 0.98
CA GLY A 495 -14.04 -9.17 0.32
C GLY A 495 -13.10 -8.10 -0.21
N LEU A 496 -13.66 -7.01 -0.76
CA LEU A 496 -12.88 -5.85 -1.18
C LEU A 496 -12.25 -5.16 0.03
N ALA A 497 -13.00 -4.97 1.13
CA ALA A 497 -12.45 -4.41 2.36
C ALA A 497 -11.32 -5.29 2.93
N ALA A 498 -11.53 -6.61 2.97
CA ALA A 498 -10.50 -7.56 3.41
C ALA A 498 -9.25 -7.51 2.50
N PHE A 499 -9.45 -7.49 1.17
CA PHE A 499 -8.35 -7.39 0.22
C PHE A 499 -7.59 -6.06 0.35
N LEU A 500 -8.29 -4.94 0.59
CA LEU A 500 -7.68 -3.64 0.81
C LEU A 500 -6.83 -3.63 2.07
N LEU A 501 -7.35 -4.15 3.19
CA LEU A 501 -6.61 -4.18 4.45
C LEU A 501 -5.33 -5.00 4.32
N VAL A 502 -5.39 -6.18 3.69
CA VAL A 502 -4.23 -7.05 3.48
C VAL A 502 -3.25 -6.45 2.47
N PHE A 503 -3.74 -6.06 1.29
CA PHE A 503 -2.87 -5.54 0.23
C PHE A 503 -2.30 -4.17 0.60
N GLY A 504 -3.10 -3.27 1.17
CA GLY A 504 -2.66 -1.94 1.59
C GLY A 504 -1.66 -1.95 2.73
N ALA A 505 -1.81 -2.87 3.69
CA ALA A 505 -0.81 -3.11 4.72
C ALA A 505 0.54 -3.53 4.11
N TRP A 506 0.52 -4.58 3.27
CA TRP A 506 1.73 -5.06 2.61
C TRP A 506 2.33 -4.03 1.66
N PHE A 507 1.50 -3.28 0.92
CA PHE A 507 1.95 -2.30 -0.04
C PHE A 507 2.54 -1.06 0.65
N THR A 508 1.99 -0.65 1.80
CA THR A 508 2.58 0.39 2.65
C THR A 508 3.95 -0.06 3.15
N LEU A 509 4.06 -1.30 3.62
CA LEU A 509 5.34 -1.90 4.02
C LEU A 509 6.35 -1.86 2.85
N TRP A 510 5.94 -2.29 1.65
CA TRP A 510 6.79 -2.22 0.46
C TRP A 510 7.23 -0.78 0.15
N ASN A 511 6.30 0.17 0.20
CA ASN A 511 6.58 1.55 -0.17
C ASN A 511 7.49 2.28 0.81
N GLN A 512 7.39 1.97 2.10
CA GLN A 512 8.23 2.58 3.14
C GLN A 512 9.61 1.93 3.21
N ILE A 513 9.69 0.61 3.04
CA ILE A 513 10.89 -0.17 3.39
C ILE A 513 11.47 -0.90 2.17
N GLY A 514 10.63 -1.48 1.33
CA GLY A 514 11.07 -2.27 0.17
C GLY A 514 11.89 -1.48 -0.84
N SER A 515 11.52 -0.21 -1.10
CA SER A 515 12.26 0.71 -1.97
C SER A 515 13.68 1.03 -1.44
N LEU A 516 13.81 1.21 -0.13
CA LEU A 516 15.12 1.43 0.51
C LEU A 516 16.03 0.20 0.35
N TYR A 517 15.49 -1.00 0.54
CA TYR A 517 16.26 -2.23 0.30
C TYR A 517 16.68 -2.41 -1.15
N LEU A 518 15.84 -2.01 -2.11
CA LEU A 518 16.19 -2.04 -3.54
C LEU A 518 17.41 -1.17 -3.85
N LEU A 519 17.52 -0.01 -3.20
CA LEU A 519 18.66 0.90 -3.33
C LEU A 519 19.97 0.33 -2.75
N GLY A 520 19.93 -0.85 -2.11
CA GLY A 520 21.09 -1.41 -1.43
C GLY A 520 21.40 -0.72 -0.10
N LEU A 521 20.59 0.28 0.26
CA LEU A 521 20.61 0.95 1.54
C LEU A 521 20.07 -0.02 2.58
N SER A 522 20.99 -0.71 3.24
CA SER A 522 20.75 -1.01 4.63
C SER A 522 20.95 0.29 5.40
N THR A 523 19.94 0.79 6.11
CA THR A 523 20.01 1.89 7.09
C THR A 523 21.00 1.64 8.25
N LEU A 524 21.89 0.66 8.09
CA LEU A 524 22.65 -0.06 9.10
C LEU A 524 24.10 0.33 9.24
N GLY A 525 24.75 0.88 8.21
CA GLY A 525 26.15 1.31 8.38
C GLY A 525 26.27 2.25 9.58
N ASP A 526 25.34 3.21 9.65
CA ASP A 526 25.34 4.24 10.69
C ASP A 526 24.61 3.81 11.98
N THR A 527 23.52 3.03 11.91
CA THR A 527 22.84 2.55 13.14
C THR A 527 23.59 1.42 13.82
N ALA A 528 24.23 0.50 13.09
CA ALA A 528 25.10 -0.51 13.68
C ALA A 528 26.33 0.15 14.33
N ALA A 529 26.95 1.14 13.66
CA ALA A 529 28.04 1.92 14.25
C ALA A 529 27.61 2.70 15.50
N ARG A 530 26.41 3.29 15.51
CA ARG A 530 25.85 3.96 16.71
C ARG A 530 25.50 2.96 17.82
N LEU A 531 25.00 1.77 17.48
CA LEU A 531 24.66 0.74 18.45
C LEU A 531 25.93 0.11 19.03
N GLU A 532 26.96 -0.12 18.21
CA GLU A 532 28.30 -0.53 18.61
C GLU A 532 28.91 0.50 19.57
N HIS A 533 28.79 1.79 19.24
CA HIS A 533 29.21 2.88 20.12
C HIS A 533 28.40 2.93 21.42
N SER A 534 27.09 2.68 21.38
CA SER A 534 26.20 2.72 22.56
C SER A 534 26.32 1.50 23.47
N LEU A 535 26.69 0.34 22.92
CA LEU A 535 26.86 -0.90 23.66
C LEU A 535 28.27 -1.06 24.25
N GLY A 536 29.26 -0.30 23.76
CA GLY A 536 30.63 -0.32 24.28
C GLY A 536 31.35 -1.68 24.12
N THR A 537 30.74 -2.63 23.38
CA THR A 537 31.24 -3.99 23.19
C THR A 537 31.34 -4.31 21.71
N THR A 538 32.50 -4.83 21.29
CA THR A 538 32.71 -5.33 19.93
C THR A 538 31.81 -6.55 19.67
N PRO A 539 31.11 -6.64 18.54
CA PRO A 539 30.16 -7.72 18.20
C PRO A 539 30.70 -9.16 18.34
N ASP A 540 32.02 -9.31 18.28
CA ASP A 540 32.72 -10.60 18.42
C ASP A 540 32.62 -11.19 19.84
N SER A 541 32.47 -10.37 20.89
CA SER A 541 32.51 -10.86 22.28
C SER A 541 31.25 -11.62 22.72
N LEU A 542 30.15 -11.47 21.99
CA LEU A 542 28.89 -12.17 22.26
C LEU A 542 28.66 -13.37 21.31
N GLY A 543 29.61 -13.68 20.42
CA GLY A 543 29.36 -14.65 19.32
C GLY A 543 28.28 -14.17 18.33
N ILE A 544 27.91 -12.90 18.42
CA ILE A 544 26.79 -12.24 17.73
C ILE A 544 27.21 -11.64 16.39
N GLY A 545 28.48 -11.74 15.98
CA GLY A 545 28.96 -11.28 14.67
C GLY A 545 28.14 -11.80 13.48
N GLN A 546 27.45 -12.94 13.61
CA GLN A 546 26.51 -13.43 12.57
C GLN A 546 25.14 -12.71 12.56
N LEU A 547 24.71 -12.09 13.67
CA LEU A 547 23.47 -11.31 13.73
C LEU A 547 23.59 -9.95 13.01
N HIS A 548 24.79 -9.50 12.60
CA HIS A 548 24.95 -8.39 11.65
C HIS A 548 24.10 -8.56 10.38
N ALA A 549 23.86 -9.80 9.96
CA ALA A 549 22.95 -10.11 8.86
C ALA A 549 21.46 -9.90 9.20
N ILE A 550 21.09 -9.88 10.48
CA ILE A 550 19.71 -9.79 11.00
C ILE A 550 19.35 -8.38 11.48
N PHE A 551 20.33 -7.55 11.87
CA PHE A 551 20.11 -6.13 12.18
C PHE A 551 19.34 -5.31 11.13
N PRO A 552 19.43 -5.53 9.80
CA PRO A 552 18.59 -4.79 8.83
C PRO A 552 17.11 -4.97 9.11
N VAL A 553 16.75 -6.19 9.51
CA VAL A 553 15.38 -6.60 9.80
C VAL A 553 14.90 -5.93 11.09
N PHE A 554 15.79 -5.61 12.02
CA PHE A 554 15.47 -5.01 13.33
C PHE A 554 15.06 -3.54 13.25
N ASP A 555 15.81 -2.69 12.53
CA ASP A 555 15.45 -1.26 12.35
C ASP A 555 14.12 -1.15 11.58
N VAL A 556 13.96 -1.97 10.55
CA VAL A 556 12.73 -2.09 9.76
C VAL A 556 11.54 -2.55 10.59
N ALA A 557 11.75 -3.55 11.44
CA ALA A 557 10.75 -4.05 12.37
C ALA A 557 10.31 -2.95 13.34
N LEU A 558 11.25 -2.17 13.89
CA LEU A 558 10.96 -1.11 14.84
C LEU A 558 10.24 0.08 14.20
N GLN A 559 10.71 0.56 13.04
CA GLN A 559 10.04 1.62 12.27
C GLN A 559 8.62 1.19 11.86
N PHE A 560 8.44 -0.07 11.50
CA PHE A 560 7.13 -0.62 11.14
C PHE A 560 6.17 -0.72 12.33
N VAL A 561 6.65 -1.16 13.49
CA VAL A 561 5.85 -1.18 14.73
C VAL A 561 5.34 0.22 15.05
N ALA A 562 6.19 1.23 14.88
CA ALA A 562 5.84 2.62 15.10
C ALA A 562 4.88 3.18 14.02
N SER A 563 4.98 2.72 12.76
CA SER A 563 4.31 3.35 11.63
C SER A 563 3.03 2.64 11.12
N ALA A 564 2.77 1.39 11.50
CA ALA A 564 1.80 0.56 10.77
C ALA A 564 0.91 -0.39 11.63
N PRO A 565 0.12 0.10 12.60
CA PRO A 565 -0.88 -0.73 13.31
C PRO A 565 -1.89 -1.39 12.35
N LEU A 566 -2.18 -0.75 11.20
CA LEU A 566 -3.02 -1.32 10.14
C LEU A 566 -2.44 -2.59 9.52
N ALA A 567 -1.13 -2.80 9.60
CA ALA A 567 -0.52 -3.98 9.03
C ALA A 567 -0.72 -5.23 9.89
N ALA A 568 -0.74 -5.08 11.21
CA ALA A 568 -1.19 -6.14 12.12
C ALA A 568 -2.65 -6.53 11.86
N LEU A 569 -3.52 -5.54 11.56
CA LEU A 569 -4.89 -5.79 11.14
C LEU A 569 -4.94 -6.56 9.81
N GLY A 570 -4.11 -6.18 8.83
CA GLY A 570 -3.97 -6.91 7.56
C GLY A 570 -3.60 -8.39 7.77
N GLY A 571 -2.59 -8.69 8.57
CA GLY A 571 -2.22 -10.08 8.86
C GLY A 571 -3.27 -10.85 9.66
N ALA A 572 -4.00 -10.19 10.57
CA ALA A 572 -5.15 -10.81 11.24
C ALA A 572 -6.28 -11.16 10.24
N VAL A 573 -6.57 -10.27 9.30
CA VAL A 573 -7.60 -10.46 8.27
C VAL A 573 -7.26 -11.63 7.34
N LEU A 574 -5.98 -11.88 7.04
CA LEU A 574 -5.53 -12.99 6.18
C LEU A 574 -6.10 -14.35 6.61
N TRP A 575 -6.21 -14.60 7.91
CA TRP A 575 -6.71 -15.87 8.44
C TRP A 575 -8.13 -15.76 9.04
N LEU A 576 -8.51 -14.62 9.62
CA LEU A 576 -9.86 -14.42 10.16
C LEU A 576 -10.93 -14.40 9.07
N TYR A 577 -10.65 -13.77 7.93
CA TYR A 577 -11.64 -13.64 6.85
C TYR A 577 -12.10 -15.00 6.28
N PRO A 578 -11.21 -15.94 5.91
CA PRO A 578 -11.62 -17.29 5.52
C PRO A 578 -12.23 -18.09 6.69
N LEU A 579 -11.75 -17.92 7.93
CA LEU A 579 -12.34 -18.57 9.11
C LEU A 579 -13.82 -18.19 9.30
N LEU A 580 -14.14 -16.90 9.18
CA LEU A 580 -15.50 -16.38 9.31
C LEU A 580 -16.43 -16.91 8.21
N ALA A 581 -15.91 -17.08 6.99
CA ALA A 581 -16.66 -17.71 5.91
C ALA A 581 -16.97 -19.19 6.24
N TRP A 582 -15.98 -19.89 6.80
CA TRP A 582 -16.06 -21.31 7.13
C TRP A 582 -16.99 -21.60 8.30
N ALA A 583 -17.00 -20.73 9.31
CA ALA A 583 -17.89 -20.83 10.47
C ALA A 583 -19.38 -20.68 10.09
N ARG A 584 -19.71 -20.17 8.89
CA ARG A 584 -21.09 -20.09 8.42
C ARG A 584 -21.61 -21.47 8.02
N ARG A 585 -22.85 -21.76 8.45
CA ARG A 585 -23.54 -23.01 8.14
C ARG A 585 -23.57 -23.30 6.63
N PRO A 586 -23.34 -24.56 6.21
CA PRO A 586 -23.49 -24.95 4.82
C PRO A 586 -24.92 -24.69 4.32
N VAL A 587 -25.04 -24.38 3.03
CA VAL A 587 -26.33 -24.22 2.37
C VAL A 587 -26.75 -25.60 1.86
N THR A 588 -27.91 -26.09 2.30
CA THR A 588 -28.43 -27.43 1.96
C THR A 588 -29.19 -27.44 0.61
N GLY A 589 -28.80 -26.59 -0.34
CA GLY A 589 -29.47 -26.45 -1.65
C GLY A 589 -28.97 -25.23 -2.45
N VAL A 590 -29.60 -24.93 -3.59
CA VAL A 590 -29.18 -23.83 -4.47
C VAL A 590 -29.40 -22.45 -3.81
N PRO A 591 -28.35 -21.62 -3.67
CA PRO A 591 -28.48 -20.30 -3.08
C PRO A 591 -29.50 -19.40 -3.79
N ALA A 592 -30.22 -18.57 -3.03
CA ALA A 592 -31.25 -17.68 -3.59
C ALA A 592 -30.69 -16.69 -4.64
N TRP A 593 -29.46 -16.23 -4.46
CA TRP A 593 -28.80 -15.36 -5.44
C TRP A 593 -28.45 -16.09 -6.75
N VAL A 594 -28.10 -17.38 -6.70
CA VAL A 594 -27.82 -18.20 -7.89
C VAL A 594 -29.11 -18.39 -8.68
N ARG A 595 -30.21 -18.74 -8.01
CA ARG A 595 -31.54 -18.85 -8.64
C ARG A 595 -31.95 -17.54 -9.32
N SER A 596 -31.74 -16.40 -8.65
CA SER A 596 -32.01 -15.08 -9.21
C SER A 596 -31.11 -14.73 -10.41
N ALA A 597 -29.89 -15.26 -10.48
CA ALA A 597 -28.94 -14.94 -11.53
C ALA A 597 -29.11 -15.80 -12.79
N LEU A 598 -29.57 -17.06 -12.63
CA LEU A 598 -29.76 -18.01 -13.72
C LEU A 598 -31.16 -17.94 -14.35
N GLY A 599 -32.18 -17.46 -13.61
CA GLY A 599 -33.49 -17.10 -14.16
C GLY A 599 -34.37 -18.25 -14.69
N GLY A 600 -33.84 -19.48 -14.86
CA GLY A 600 -34.57 -20.65 -15.36
C GLY A 600 -34.33 -21.93 -14.55
N ALA A 601 -35.36 -22.78 -14.45
CA ALA A 601 -35.35 -24.01 -13.63
C ALA A 601 -34.25 -24.99 -14.05
N ALA A 602 -34.12 -25.27 -15.35
CA ALA A 602 -33.11 -26.22 -15.87
C ALA A 602 -31.66 -25.82 -15.54
N ALA A 603 -31.34 -24.51 -15.58
CA ALA A 603 -30.01 -24.01 -15.22
C ALA A 603 -29.74 -24.10 -13.71
N VAL A 604 -30.79 -24.00 -12.89
CA VAL A 604 -30.72 -24.18 -11.43
C VAL A 604 -30.48 -25.65 -11.07
N ASP A 605 -31.10 -26.58 -11.79
CA ASP A 605 -30.96 -28.02 -11.55
C ASP A 605 -29.59 -28.56 -11.98
N ALA A 606 -28.98 -27.96 -13.01
CA ALA A 606 -27.63 -28.30 -13.45
C ALA A 606 -26.51 -27.77 -12.51
N TRP A 607 -26.84 -26.88 -11.57
CA TRP A 607 -25.86 -26.30 -10.66
C TRP A 607 -25.39 -27.31 -9.61
N ARG A 608 -24.07 -27.53 -9.51
CA ARG A 608 -23.47 -28.40 -8.51
C ARG A 608 -22.76 -27.59 -7.42
N PRO A 609 -22.95 -27.92 -6.13
CA PRO A 609 -22.20 -27.29 -5.06
C PRO A 609 -20.71 -27.67 -5.13
N ALA A 610 -19.86 -26.76 -4.69
CA ALA A 610 -18.42 -26.99 -4.55
C ALA A 610 -18.13 -28.17 -3.58
N PRO A 611 -16.97 -28.84 -3.72
CA PRO A 611 -16.59 -29.96 -2.85
C PRO A 611 -16.65 -29.61 -1.35
N GLU A 612 -17.02 -30.60 -0.54
CA GLU A 612 -17.17 -30.42 0.91
C GLU A 612 -15.88 -29.93 1.58
N LEU A 613 -16.04 -28.95 2.48
CA LEU A 613 -14.94 -28.43 3.28
C LEU A 613 -14.59 -29.42 4.41
N PRO A 614 -13.30 -29.53 4.81
CA PRO A 614 -12.97 -30.29 6.00
C PRO A 614 -13.69 -29.73 7.24
N PRO A 615 -13.99 -30.57 8.24
CA PRO A 615 -14.65 -30.13 9.44
C PRO A 615 -13.75 -29.18 10.24
N LEU A 616 -14.33 -28.07 10.72
CA LEU A 616 -13.58 -26.96 11.32
C LEU A 616 -12.70 -27.39 12.51
N HIS A 617 -13.17 -28.32 13.34
CA HIS A 617 -12.41 -28.81 14.50
C HIS A 617 -11.05 -29.42 14.14
N ARG A 618 -10.92 -30.07 12.97
CA ARG A 618 -9.64 -30.64 12.51
C ARG A 618 -8.62 -29.57 12.13
N VAL A 619 -9.10 -28.41 11.71
CA VAL A 619 -8.24 -27.27 11.36
C VAL A 619 -7.78 -26.57 12.62
N LEU A 620 -8.70 -26.36 13.57
CA LEU A 620 -8.40 -25.77 14.87
C LEU A 620 -7.40 -26.64 15.66
N SER A 621 -7.57 -27.96 15.69
CA SER A 621 -6.65 -28.84 16.40
C SER A 621 -5.22 -28.80 15.86
N ARG A 622 -5.06 -28.76 14.52
CA ARG A 622 -3.74 -28.57 13.89
C ARG A 622 -3.11 -27.21 14.21
N GLY A 623 -3.94 -26.17 14.29
CA GLY A 623 -3.49 -24.85 14.75
C GLY A 623 -2.97 -24.88 16.19
N VAL A 624 -3.71 -25.52 17.10
CA VAL A 624 -3.31 -25.66 18.52
C VAL A 624 -2.02 -26.46 18.66
N VAL A 625 -1.85 -27.56 17.93
CA VAL A 625 -0.60 -28.36 17.95
C VAL A 625 0.59 -27.53 17.46
N GLY A 626 0.45 -26.78 16.36
CA GLY A 626 1.50 -25.87 15.92
C GLY A 626 1.79 -24.77 16.95
N GLY A 627 0.76 -24.28 17.63
CA GLY A 627 0.87 -23.32 18.72
C GLY A 627 1.68 -23.86 19.89
N ALA A 628 1.38 -25.09 20.34
CA ALA A 628 2.13 -25.76 21.41
C ALA A 628 3.62 -25.93 21.05
N LEU A 629 3.92 -26.34 19.81
CA LEU A 629 5.29 -26.41 19.32
C LEU A 629 5.99 -25.04 19.33
N THR A 630 5.26 -23.97 19.00
CA THR A 630 5.77 -22.60 19.06
C THR A 630 6.18 -22.22 20.49
N VAL A 631 5.35 -22.54 21.49
CA VAL A 631 5.66 -22.27 22.91
C VAL A 631 6.88 -23.06 23.36
N CYS A 632 7.03 -24.31 22.92
CA CYS A 632 8.24 -25.08 23.17
C CYS A 632 9.49 -24.40 22.57
N SER A 633 9.42 -23.94 21.31
CA SER A 633 10.51 -23.23 20.66
C SER A 633 10.88 -21.92 21.37
N LEU A 634 9.89 -21.18 21.87
CA LEU A 634 10.14 -19.97 22.68
C LEU A 634 10.84 -20.30 24.00
N THR A 635 10.50 -21.42 24.62
CA THR A 635 11.17 -21.89 25.84
C THR A 635 12.63 -22.25 25.57
N VAL A 636 12.92 -22.90 24.44
CA VAL A 636 14.29 -23.20 24.00
C VAL A 636 15.06 -21.92 23.67
N LEU A 637 14.43 -20.95 23.01
CA LEU A 637 15.03 -19.65 22.73
C LEU A 637 15.42 -18.92 24.02
N ALA A 638 14.51 -18.88 25.00
CA ALA A 638 14.80 -18.25 26.30
C ALA A 638 15.94 -18.95 27.04
N TRP A 639 16.00 -20.28 26.98
CA TRP A 639 17.11 -21.05 27.54
C TRP A 639 18.45 -20.76 26.83
N TRP A 640 18.42 -20.63 25.50
CA TRP A 640 19.61 -20.31 24.70
C TRP A 640 20.15 -18.89 24.94
N LEU A 641 19.27 -17.91 25.16
CA LEU A 641 19.65 -16.50 25.41
C LEU A 641 20.09 -16.23 26.85
N HIS A 642 19.75 -17.11 27.79
CA HIS A 642 20.03 -16.91 29.22
C HIS A 642 21.52 -16.73 29.57
N PRO A 643 22.49 -17.48 29.01
CA PRO A 643 23.91 -17.32 29.36
C PRO A 643 24.48 -15.93 29.05
N ASP A 644 23.94 -15.25 28.04
CA ASP A 644 24.52 -14.03 27.46
C ASP A 644 23.79 -12.75 27.88
N HIS A 645 22.83 -12.82 28.83
CA HIS A 645 22.08 -11.63 29.23
C HIS A 645 22.98 -10.64 30.00
N PRO A 646 23.04 -9.36 29.61
CA PRO A 646 23.81 -8.36 30.34
C PRO A 646 23.16 -8.11 31.71
N ARG A 647 23.99 -8.08 32.78
CA ARG A 647 23.54 -7.82 34.16
C ARG A 647 22.77 -6.50 34.31
N SER A 648 23.06 -5.52 33.46
CA SER A 648 22.24 -4.32 33.29
C SER A 648 21.36 -4.49 32.05
N GLY A 649 20.11 -4.95 32.23
CA GLY A 649 19.12 -5.15 31.18
C GLY A 649 18.80 -3.87 30.40
N GLY A 650 19.66 -3.51 29.45
CA GLY A 650 19.50 -2.30 28.64
C GLY A 650 18.32 -2.40 27.67
N ALA A 651 17.79 -1.25 27.26
CA ALA A 651 16.68 -1.16 26.30
C ALA A 651 16.95 -1.94 25.00
N THR A 652 18.21 -1.98 24.55
CA THR A 652 18.63 -2.77 23.38
C THR A 652 18.38 -4.27 23.54
N TRP A 653 18.66 -4.83 24.73
CA TRP A 653 18.44 -6.25 25.00
C TRP A 653 16.95 -6.62 24.92
N VAL A 654 16.10 -5.77 25.51
CA VAL A 654 14.63 -5.90 25.43
C VAL A 654 14.14 -5.94 23.99
N VAL A 655 14.68 -5.08 23.14
CA VAL A 655 14.34 -5.02 21.70
C VAL A 655 14.81 -6.30 21.00
N VAL A 656 16.04 -6.76 21.22
CA VAL A 656 16.59 -7.99 20.61
C VAL A 656 15.76 -9.23 21.00
N VAL A 657 15.48 -9.43 22.29
CA VAL A 657 14.67 -10.56 22.77
C VAL A 657 13.26 -10.52 22.18
N SER A 658 12.65 -9.34 22.10
CA SER A 658 11.31 -9.17 21.50
C SER A 658 11.29 -9.54 20.02
N LEU A 659 12.35 -9.18 19.27
CA LEU A 659 12.46 -9.46 17.84
C LEU A 659 12.73 -10.94 17.57
N LEU A 660 13.61 -11.59 18.34
CA LEU A 660 13.84 -13.03 18.25
C LEU A 660 12.59 -13.83 18.62
N THR A 661 11.86 -13.39 19.64
CA THR A 661 10.56 -13.97 20.02
C THR A 661 9.56 -13.86 18.87
N ALA A 662 9.41 -12.67 18.28
CA ALA A 662 8.52 -12.46 17.15
C ALA A 662 8.92 -13.30 15.93
N PHE A 663 10.21 -13.40 15.63
CA PHE A 663 10.75 -14.24 14.56
C PHE A 663 10.41 -15.71 14.80
N THR A 664 10.65 -16.25 16.00
CA THR A 664 10.36 -17.65 16.34
C THR A 664 8.87 -17.97 16.19
N ILE A 665 7.97 -17.08 16.65
CA ILE A 665 6.52 -17.27 16.44
C ILE A 665 6.17 -17.30 14.95
N SER A 666 6.72 -16.38 14.17
CA SER A 666 6.45 -16.25 12.74
C SER A 666 6.98 -17.44 11.94
N ALA A 667 8.20 -17.90 12.24
CA ALA A 667 8.81 -19.06 11.63
C ALA A 667 8.03 -20.35 11.94
N ALA A 668 7.61 -20.54 13.20
CA ALA A 668 6.80 -21.68 13.60
C ALA A 668 5.41 -21.67 12.93
N ALA A 669 4.77 -20.50 12.83
CA ALA A 669 3.51 -20.34 12.11
C ALA A 669 3.66 -20.63 10.61
N ALA A 670 4.76 -20.19 9.98
CA ALA A 670 5.07 -20.46 8.58
C ALA A 670 5.31 -21.95 8.31
N LEU A 671 6.04 -22.63 9.21
CA LEU A 671 6.24 -24.07 9.14
C LEU A 671 4.91 -24.82 9.29
N ASN A 672 4.07 -24.44 10.27
CA ASN A 672 2.75 -25.04 10.44
C ASN A 672 1.87 -24.83 9.19
N ALA A 673 1.90 -23.64 8.58
CA ALA A 673 1.20 -23.37 7.33
C ALA A 673 1.65 -24.33 6.21
N ALA A 674 2.96 -24.52 6.03
CA ALA A 674 3.52 -25.42 5.03
C ALA A 674 3.07 -26.88 5.23
N LEU A 675 3.13 -27.38 6.48
CA LEU A 675 2.72 -28.73 6.85
C LEU A 675 1.22 -28.97 6.62
N VAL A 676 0.38 -28.04 7.10
CA VAL A 676 -1.07 -28.12 6.95
C VAL A 676 -1.48 -28.01 5.48
N TYR A 677 -0.81 -27.16 4.70
CA TYR A 677 -1.03 -27.04 3.26
C TYR A 677 -0.77 -28.35 2.52
N GLY A 678 0.37 -29.00 2.81
CA GLY A 678 0.72 -30.28 2.21
C GLY A 678 -0.27 -31.40 2.55
N GLY A 679 -0.83 -31.38 3.76
CA GLY A 679 -1.77 -32.39 4.26
C GLY A 679 -3.25 -32.17 3.91
N ALA A 680 -3.65 -30.99 3.43
CA ALA A 680 -5.06 -30.67 3.16
C ALA A 680 -5.54 -31.21 1.79
N PRO A 681 -6.73 -31.85 1.71
CA PRO A 681 -7.25 -32.38 0.44
C PRO A 681 -7.79 -31.29 -0.49
N ALA A 682 -8.48 -30.28 0.07
CA ALA A 682 -9.11 -29.17 -0.65
C ALA A 682 -8.93 -27.85 0.10
N HIS A 683 -9.09 -26.72 -0.60
CA HIS A 683 -8.99 -25.35 -0.03
C HIS A 683 -7.72 -25.12 0.80
N ARG A 684 -6.59 -25.68 0.34
CA ARG A 684 -5.35 -25.85 1.11
C ARG A 684 -4.82 -24.56 1.73
N LEU A 685 -4.83 -23.46 0.97
CA LEU A 685 -4.32 -22.17 1.45
C LEU A 685 -5.17 -21.60 2.61
N PRO A 686 -6.50 -21.43 2.49
CA PRO A 686 -7.35 -21.08 3.64
C PRO A 686 -7.14 -21.97 4.87
N VAL A 687 -7.04 -23.30 4.68
CA VAL A 687 -6.82 -24.24 5.81
C VAL A 687 -5.49 -23.95 6.51
N ALA A 688 -4.43 -23.79 5.73
CA ALA A 688 -3.09 -23.51 6.24
C ALA A 688 -3.03 -22.17 6.98
N LEU A 689 -3.62 -21.11 6.42
CA LEU A 689 -3.64 -19.78 7.05
C LEU A 689 -4.44 -19.76 8.34
N VAL A 690 -5.59 -20.43 8.39
CA VAL A 690 -6.38 -20.54 9.64
C VAL A 690 -5.58 -21.27 10.71
N ALA A 691 -4.94 -22.40 10.37
CA ALA A 691 -4.12 -23.13 11.33
C ALA A 691 -2.91 -22.30 11.80
N ALA A 692 -2.23 -21.59 10.89
CA ALA A 692 -1.13 -20.68 11.23
C ALA A 692 -1.58 -19.51 12.12
N GLY A 693 -2.76 -18.94 11.86
CA GLY A 693 -3.36 -17.89 12.69
C GLY A 693 -3.65 -18.36 14.12
N ILE A 694 -4.21 -19.56 14.28
CA ILE A 694 -4.42 -20.16 15.61
C ILE A 694 -3.07 -20.46 16.29
N SER A 695 -2.09 -21.00 15.56
CA SER A 695 -0.74 -21.23 16.06
C SER A 695 -0.08 -19.95 16.57
N THR A 696 -0.26 -18.86 15.81
CA THR A 696 0.25 -17.53 16.14
C THR A 696 -0.39 -17.00 17.42
N LEU A 697 -1.71 -17.12 17.57
CA LEU A 697 -2.41 -16.71 18.79
C LEU A 697 -1.92 -17.48 20.02
N VAL A 698 -1.79 -18.81 19.91
CA VAL A 698 -1.27 -19.63 21.01
C VAL A 698 0.18 -19.27 21.31
N GLY A 699 1.02 -19.03 20.29
CA GLY A 699 2.40 -18.58 20.45
C GLY A 699 2.51 -17.22 21.16
N LEU A 700 1.65 -16.25 20.81
CA LEU A 700 1.59 -14.94 21.49
C LEU A 700 1.14 -15.08 22.95
N CYS A 701 0.13 -15.91 23.23
CA CYS A 701 -0.27 -16.21 24.61
C CYS A 701 0.88 -16.87 25.39
N GLY A 702 1.60 -17.82 24.78
CA GLY A 702 2.75 -18.47 25.40
C GLY A 702 3.90 -17.51 25.65
N ALA A 703 4.21 -16.61 24.72
CA ALA A 703 5.20 -15.55 24.92
C ALA A 703 4.82 -14.64 26.09
N PHE A 704 3.56 -14.20 26.16
CA PHE A 704 3.07 -13.40 27.28
C PHE A 704 3.23 -14.13 28.63
N VAL A 705 2.88 -15.42 28.69
CA VAL A 705 3.04 -16.22 29.91
C VAL A 705 4.52 -16.37 30.28
N LEU A 706 5.37 -16.73 29.32
CA LEU A 706 6.82 -16.89 29.56
C LEU A 706 7.46 -15.60 30.06
N LEU A 707 7.14 -14.46 29.44
CA LEU A 707 7.60 -13.13 29.85
C LEU A 707 7.04 -12.73 31.22
N SER A 708 5.81 -13.10 31.54
CA SER A 708 5.20 -12.80 32.85
C SER A 708 5.78 -13.64 33.98
N THR A 709 6.36 -14.81 33.66
CA THR A 709 7.01 -15.73 34.61
C THR A 709 8.54 -15.65 34.57
N ASP A 710 9.10 -14.62 33.94
CA ASP A 710 10.54 -14.40 33.88
C ASP A 710 11.14 -14.31 35.30
N GLY A 711 12.34 -14.88 35.50
CA GLY A 711 12.97 -14.97 36.82
C GLY A 711 12.51 -16.15 37.70
N CYS A 712 11.36 -16.77 37.43
CA CYS A 712 10.89 -17.92 38.22
C CYS A 712 11.59 -19.25 37.89
N VAL A 713 12.17 -19.35 36.70
CA VAL A 713 13.06 -20.46 36.34
C VAL A 713 14.43 -19.87 36.04
N ARG A 714 15.37 -20.04 36.99
CA ARG A 714 16.70 -19.41 36.91
C ARG A 714 17.38 -19.61 35.55
N GLN A 715 17.32 -20.81 34.99
CA GLN A 715 17.95 -21.16 33.71
C GLN A 715 17.31 -20.49 32.47
N ARG A 716 16.29 -19.65 32.65
CA ARG A 716 15.53 -19.00 31.57
C ARG A 716 15.24 -17.52 31.86
N SER A 717 15.84 -16.93 32.89
CA SER A 717 15.62 -15.51 33.21
C SER A 717 16.29 -14.62 32.16
N LEU A 718 15.52 -13.74 31.52
CA LEU A 718 15.99 -12.84 30.46
C LEU A 718 16.06 -11.37 30.91
N PHE A 719 15.22 -10.97 31.86
CA PHE A 719 15.07 -9.58 32.30
C PHE A 719 15.16 -9.41 33.81
N VAL A 720 14.60 -10.34 34.58
CA VAL A 720 14.49 -10.24 36.04
C VAL A 720 15.10 -11.48 36.69
N GLU A 721 15.97 -11.28 37.69
CA GLU A 721 16.59 -12.38 38.44
C GLU A 721 15.67 -12.94 39.54
N ASN A 722 14.77 -12.11 40.06
CA ASN A 722 13.81 -12.49 41.09
C ASN A 722 12.55 -13.10 40.49
N CYS A 723 12.10 -14.22 41.04
CA CYS A 723 10.80 -14.79 40.67
C CYS A 723 9.66 -13.85 41.09
N GLY A 724 8.86 -13.42 40.11
CA GLY A 724 7.65 -12.65 40.32
C GLY A 724 6.74 -12.68 39.09
N TRP A 725 5.45 -12.38 39.28
CA TRP A 725 4.48 -12.37 38.19
C TRP A 725 4.36 -10.97 37.57
N ALA A 726 5.22 -10.68 36.58
CA ALA A 726 5.40 -9.34 36.00
C ALA A 726 4.48 -9.10 34.78
N THR A 727 3.17 -9.12 34.97
CA THR A 727 2.19 -9.08 33.87
C THR A 727 2.13 -7.76 33.11
N ALA A 728 2.28 -6.62 33.78
CA ALA A 728 2.23 -5.29 33.14
C ALA A 728 3.36 -5.06 32.12
N PRO A 729 4.66 -5.23 32.46
CA PRO A 729 5.73 -5.08 31.49
C PRO A 729 5.68 -6.16 30.40
N ALA A 730 5.33 -7.41 30.75
CA ALA A 730 5.14 -8.47 29.78
C ALA A 730 4.02 -8.15 28.76
N TRP A 731 2.90 -7.59 29.22
CA TRP A 731 1.82 -7.12 28.35
C TRP A 731 2.29 -5.95 27.46
N GLY A 732 3.02 -4.98 28.03
CA GLY A 732 3.59 -3.86 27.28
C GLY A 732 4.45 -4.33 26.10
N LEU A 733 5.37 -5.28 26.34
CA LEU A 733 6.22 -5.86 25.29
C LEU A 733 5.43 -6.70 24.29
N ALA A 734 4.55 -7.58 24.78
CA ALA A 734 3.74 -8.44 23.94
C ALA A 734 2.82 -7.64 23.02
N HIS A 735 2.15 -6.61 23.54
CA HIS A 735 1.21 -5.77 22.81
C HIS A 735 1.89 -4.75 21.90
N SER A 736 2.92 -4.07 22.38
CA SER A 736 3.49 -2.92 21.68
C SER A 736 4.57 -3.31 20.68
N ILE A 737 5.23 -4.46 20.86
CA ILE A 737 6.35 -4.88 20.01
C ILE A 737 6.07 -6.23 19.35
N ILE A 738 5.87 -7.29 20.15
CA ILE A 738 5.84 -8.66 19.61
C ILE A 738 4.61 -8.89 18.72
N ALA A 739 3.40 -8.54 19.17
CA ALA A 739 2.19 -8.79 18.41
C ALA A 739 2.11 -8.01 17.07
N PRO A 740 2.45 -6.70 17.01
CA PRO A 740 2.51 -5.97 15.75
C PRO A 740 3.54 -6.54 14.78
N LEU A 741 4.69 -7.02 15.27
CA LEU A 741 5.69 -7.68 14.43
C LEU A 741 5.20 -9.00 13.87
N VAL A 742 4.65 -9.86 14.74
CA VAL A 742 4.18 -11.19 14.37
C VAL A 742 2.97 -11.09 13.42
N LEU A 743 1.97 -10.27 13.76
CA LEU A 743 0.77 -10.11 12.94
C LEU A 743 1.03 -9.25 11.71
N GLY A 744 1.92 -8.26 11.79
CA GLY A 744 2.13 -7.29 10.72
C GLY A 744 3.21 -7.68 9.72
N ILE A 745 4.41 -8.06 10.13
CA ILE A 745 5.48 -8.49 9.21
C ILE A 745 5.51 -10.01 9.11
N GLY A 746 5.52 -10.67 10.27
CA GLY A 746 5.77 -12.11 10.41
C GLY A 746 4.73 -13.02 9.77
N PHE A 747 3.48 -12.56 9.66
CA PHE A 747 2.39 -13.37 9.12
C PHE A 747 2.40 -13.44 7.58
N TYR A 748 2.91 -12.44 6.86
CA TYR A 748 2.97 -12.46 5.39
C TYR A 748 3.87 -13.59 4.82
N PRO A 749 5.06 -13.88 5.40
CA PRO A 749 5.85 -15.05 5.05
C PRO A 749 5.10 -16.39 5.12
N THR A 750 4.12 -16.53 6.04
CA THR A 750 3.33 -17.79 6.15
C THR A 750 2.56 -18.10 4.86
N LEU A 751 2.17 -17.05 4.13
CA LEU A 751 1.48 -17.13 2.84
C LEU A 751 2.39 -17.76 1.76
N PHE A 752 3.68 -17.41 1.75
CA PHE A 752 4.69 -17.96 0.85
C PHE A 752 5.13 -19.37 1.29
N ALA A 753 5.30 -19.59 2.59
CA ALA A 753 5.68 -20.89 3.15
C ALA A 753 4.64 -21.98 2.83
N ALA A 754 3.34 -21.64 2.88
CA ALA A 754 2.26 -22.54 2.47
C ALA A 754 2.46 -23.05 1.03
N LEU A 755 2.93 -22.21 0.11
CA LEU A 755 3.23 -22.61 -1.27
C LEU A 755 4.45 -23.49 -1.40
N ALA A 756 5.53 -23.17 -0.67
CA ALA A 756 6.76 -23.96 -0.67
C ALA A 756 6.51 -25.40 -0.20
N GLY A 757 5.61 -25.60 0.78
CA GLY A 757 5.20 -26.92 1.26
C GLY A 757 4.48 -27.81 0.23
N ALA A 758 4.05 -27.28 -0.92
CA ALA A 758 3.26 -28.00 -1.91
C ALA A 758 4.02 -29.12 -2.64
N GLY A 759 5.31 -28.91 -2.93
CA GLY A 759 6.13 -29.78 -3.78
C GLY A 759 6.70 -30.99 -3.04
N PRO A 760 7.54 -30.78 -2.00
CA PRO A 760 8.22 -31.86 -1.29
C PRO A 760 7.25 -32.84 -0.63
N TRP A 761 6.18 -32.32 -0.04
CA TRP A 761 5.22 -33.12 0.73
C TRP A 761 4.35 -34.03 -0.14
N ARG A 762 4.05 -33.62 -1.39
CA ARG A 762 3.34 -34.48 -2.34
C ARG A 762 4.17 -35.70 -2.70
N ARG A 763 5.46 -35.52 -2.99
CA ARG A 763 6.40 -36.62 -3.29
C ARG A 763 6.58 -37.55 -2.09
N TRP A 764 6.64 -37.00 -0.88
CA TRP A 764 6.81 -37.79 0.34
C TRP A 764 5.55 -38.60 0.74
N LEU A 765 4.35 -38.07 0.51
CA LEU A 765 3.08 -38.75 0.84
C LEU A 765 2.58 -39.74 -0.21
N GLU A 766 3.07 -39.69 -1.45
CA GLU A 766 2.66 -40.59 -2.52
C GLU A 766 2.78 -42.08 -2.15
N PRO A 767 3.91 -42.55 -1.56
CA PRO A 767 4.06 -43.94 -1.13
C PRO A 767 3.03 -44.36 -0.07
N TRP A 768 2.74 -43.47 0.89
CA TRP A 768 1.78 -43.75 1.97
C TRP A 768 0.32 -43.80 1.46
N ARG A 769 -0.03 -42.95 0.50
CA ARG A 769 -1.36 -42.96 -0.14
C ARG A 769 -1.53 -44.19 -1.02
N ALA A 770 -0.47 -44.60 -1.73
CA ALA A 770 -0.47 -45.84 -2.50
C ALA A 770 -0.72 -47.06 -1.58
N ARG A 771 -0.05 -47.14 -0.42
CA ARG A 771 -0.26 -48.21 0.57
C ARG A 771 -1.68 -48.22 1.15
N ARG A 772 -2.26 -47.06 1.48
CA ARG A 772 -3.66 -46.97 1.96
C ARG A 772 -4.71 -47.33 0.91
N LYS A 773 -4.44 -47.04 -0.37
CA LYS A 773 -5.30 -47.49 -1.48
C LYS A 773 -5.17 -49.00 -1.70
N ALA A 774 -3.98 -49.56 -1.50
CA ALA A 774 -3.73 -50.99 -1.62
C ALA A 774 -4.36 -51.81 -0.46
N SER A 775 -4.46 -51.24 0.75
CA SER A 775 -5.07 -51.90 1.92
C SER A 775 -6.62 -51.86 1.91
N GLY A 776 -7.25 -52.04 0.74
CA GLY A 776 -8.66 -51.79 0.44
C GLY A 776 -9.65 -52.19 1.54
N ARG A 777 -10.23 -51.20 2.22
CA ARG A 777 -11.47 -51.35 3.00
C ARG A 777 -12.58 -50.63 2.23
N PRO A 778 -13.61 -51.34 1.73
CA PRO A 778 -14.68 -50.70 0.97
C PRO A 778 -15.42 -49.67 1.85
N PRO A 779 -15.83 -48.52 1.30
CA PRO A 779 -16.59 -47.52 2.05
C PRO A 779 -17.95 -48.09 2.46
N ALA A 780 -18.24 -48.08 3.76
CA ALA A 780 -19.52 -48.50 4.31
C ALA A 780 -20.67 -47.68 3.71
N ALA A 781 -21.72 -48.37 3.24
CA ALA A 781 -22.93 -47.77 2.73
C ALA A 781 -23.57 -46.84 3.78
N THR A 782 -23.83 -45.59 3.41
CA THR A 782 -24.58 -44.64 4.23
C THR A 782 -26.05 -45.06 4.31
N PRO A 783 -26.65 -45.19 5.51
CA PRO A 783 -28.06 -45.55 5.66
C PRO A 783 -28.97 -44.40 5.20
N HIS A 784 -29.94 -44.72 4.34
CA HIS A 784 -31.03 -43.83 3.94
C HIS A 784 -31.99 -43.61 5.13
N LEU A 785 -32.21 -42.34 5.52
CA LEU A 785 -33.24 -41.94 6.49
C LEU A 785 -34.56 -41.60 5.75
N PRO A 786 -35.74 -42.03 6.24
CA PRO A 786 -37.04 -41.66 5.66
C PRO A 786 -37.43 -40.20 5.95
N ASN A 787 -38.21 -39.61 5.03
CA ASN A 787 -38.75 -38.25 5.13
C ASN A 787 -39.77 -38.09 6.28
N PRO A 788 -39.79 -36.96 7.01
CA PRO A 788 -40.82 -36.66 7.99
C PRO A 788 -42.14 -36.17 7.34
N PRO A 789 -43.31 -36.40 7.97
CA PRO A 789 -44.62 -36.01 7.44
C PRO A 789 -44.90 -34.50 7.53
N ALA A 790 -45.77 -34.04 6.64
CA ALA A 790 -46.18 -32.64 6.49
C ALA A 790 -47.03 -32.14 7.68
N ALA A 791 -46.63 -31.02 8.28
CA ALA A 791 -47.37 -30.36 9.36
C ALA A 791 -48.31 -29.26 8.81
N ALA A 792 -49.53 -29.24 9.34
CA ALA A 792 -50.65 -28.38 8.96
C ALA A 792 -50.43 -26.88 9.22
N ALA A 793 -51.09 -26.05 8.40
CA ALA A 793 -51.02 -24.59 8.42
C ALA A 793 -51.87 -23.98 9.56
N HIS A 794 -51.28 -23.03 10.30
CA HIS A 794 -51.97 -22.16 11.25
C HIS A 794 -51.94 -20.72 10.73
N PHE A 795 -53.12 -20.08 10.63
CA PHE A 795 -53.28 -18.69 10.21
C PHE A 795 -52.93 -17.70 11.34
N PRO A 796 -52.17 -16.62 11.08
CA PRO A 796 -51.85 -15.59 12.08
C PRO A 796 -52.87 -14.43 12.09
N THR A 797 -53.22 -13.98 13.30
CA THR A 797 -54.03 -12.78 13.59
C THR A 797 -53.28 -11.47 13.30
N PRO A 798 -54.00 -10.37 13.01
CA PRO A 798 -53.40 -9.09 12.62
C PRO A 798 -52.78 -8.33 13.81
N PRO A 799 -51.69 -7.56 13.59
CA PRO A 799 -50.98 -6.84 14.64
C PRO A 799 -51.66 -5.52 15.02
N PRO A 800 -51.51 -5.05 16.29
CA PRO A 800 -52.08 -3.79 16.76
C PRO A 800 -51.39 -2.56 16.15
N ALA A 801 -52.16 -1.47 16.03
CA ALA A 801 -51.75 -0.22 15.40
C ALA A 801 -50.63 0.53 16.16
N PRO A 802 -49.73 1.23 15.46
CA PRO A 802 -48.60 1.93 16.08
C PRO A 802 -49.02 3.25 16.76
N PRO A 803 -48.36 3.63 17.88
CA PRO A 803 -48.66 4.86 18.63
C PRO A 803 -48.18 6.14 17.92
N PRO A 804 -48.77 7.31 18.25
CA PRO A 804 -48.52 8.58 17.55
C PRO A 804 -47.11 9.17 17.75
N PRO A 805 -46.57 9.91 16.76
CA PRO A 805 -45.15 10.27 16.64
C PRO A 805 -44.63 11.38 17.58
N THR A 806 -45.49 12.10 18.30
CA THR A 806 -45.09 13.33 19.04
C THR A 806 -44.31 13.08 20.35
N ARG A 807 -44.36 11.87 20.93
CA ARG A 807 -43.59 11.50 22.15
C ARG A 807 -42.14 11.04 21.89
N THR A 808 -41.70 10.96 20.64
CA THR A 808 -40.40 10.37 20.28
C THR A 808 -39.22 11.32 20.35
N VAL A 809 -39.43 12.63 20.13
CA VAL A 809 -38.36 13.64 20.11
C VAL A 809 -37.82 13.94 21.51
N GLY A 810 -38.71 14.16 22.50
CA GLY A 810 -38.29 14.43 23.89
C GLY A 810 -37.54 13.25 24.54
N ARG A 811 -37.92 12.02 24.21
CA ARG A 811 -37.21 10.82 24.70
C ARG A 811 -35.85 10.62 24.05
N ALA A 812 -35.69 10.98 22.77
CA ALA A 812 -34.40 10.93 22.10
C ALA A 812 -33.40 11.94 22.68
N ALA A 813 -33.87 13.16 22.99
CA ALA A 813 -33.06 14.19 23.65
C ALA A 813 -32.61 13.76 25.06
N ALA A 814 -33.50 13.19 25.87
CA ALA A 814 -33.15 12.66 27.19
C ALA A 814 -32.11 11.52 27.12
N HIS A 815 -32.19 10.64 26.12
CA HIS A 815 -31.20 9.59 25.92
C HIS A 815 -29.85 10.11 25.41
N LEU A 816 -29.84 11.20 24.64
CA LEU A 816 -28.61 11.88 24.20
C LEU A 816 -27.87 12.54 25.37
N LEU A 817 -28.61 13.25 26.23
CA LEU A 817 -28.04 13.87 27.44
C LEU A 817 -27.56 12.79 28.41
N GLY A 818 -28.36 11.74 28.64
CA GLY A 818 -27.96 10.62 29.49
C GLY A 818 -26.74 9.86 28.98
N SER A 819 -26.59 9.67 27.67
CA SER A 819 -25.40 9.03 27.11
C SER A 819 -24.15 9.91 27.23
N GLY A 820 -24.28 11.22 27.03
CA GLY A 820 -23.20 12.19 27.26
C GLY A 820 -22.71 12.20 28.71
N VAL A 821 -23.64 12.24 29.68
CA VAL A 821 -23.31 12.19 31.12
C VAL A 821 -22.61 10.89 31.51
N LEU A 822 -23.06 9.74 30.98
CA LEU A 822 -22.40 8.46 31.23
C LEU A 822 -20.99 8.39 30.62
N CYS A 823 -20.80 8.95 29.42
CA CYS A 823 -19.47 9.05 28.80
C CYS A 823 -18.52 9.93 29.64
N LEU A 824 -19.03 11.06 30.14
CA LEU A 824 -18.29 11.96 31.02
C LEU A 824 -17.88 11.25 32.31
N LEU A 825 -18.81 10.57 32.98
CA LEU A 825 -18.53 9.81 34.20
C LEU A 825 -17.49 8.72 33.95
N GLY A 826 -17.55 8.02 32.81
CA GLY A 826 -16.56 7.02 32.43
C GLY A 826 -15.15 7.60 32.29
N VAL A 827 -15.02 8.78 31.68
CA VAL A 827 -13.73 9.49 31.57
C VAL A 827 -13.23 9.95 32.94
N LEU A 828 -14.10 10.50 33.78
CA LEU A 828 -13.75 10.96 35.13
C LEU A 828 -13.29 9.80 36.02
N VAL A 829 -13.97 8.65 35.96
CA VAL A 829 -13.57 7.44 36.71
C VAL A 829 -12.21 6.93 36.21
N ALA A 830 -12.02 6.83 34.89
CA ALA A 830 -10.75 6.41 34.31
C ALA A 830 -9.60 7.33 34.77
N ARG A 831 -9.83 8.65 34.77
CA ARG A 831 -8.83 9.62 35.24
C ARG A 831 -8.61 9.60 36.75
N GLY A 832 -9.64 9.36 37.55
CA GLY A 832 -9.50 9.19 39.00
C GLY A 832 -8.61 8.01 39.35
N ILE A 833 -8.80 6.88 38.68
CA ILE A 833 -7.97 5.67 38.86
C ILE A 833 -6.51 5.94 38.48
N LEU A 834 -6.29 6.63 37.35
CA LEU A 834 -4.95 7.00 36.91
C LEU A 834 -4.29 8.00 37.85
N HIS A 835 -5.03 9.00 38.33
CA HIS A 835 -4.49 9.95 39.29
C HIS A 835 -4.01 9.26 40.57
N ALA A 836 -4.76 8.28 41.08
CA ALA A 836 -4.38 7.50 42.25
C ALA A 836 -3.14 6.61 42.04
N THR A 837 -2.79 6.29 40.79
CA THR A 837 -1.67 5.41 40.43
C THR A 837 -0.53 6.13 39.73
N ARG A 838 -0.55 7.47 39.73
CA ARG A 838 0.38 8.32 38.99
C ARG A 838 1.81 8.21 39.55
N PRO A 839 2.83 7.90 38.72
CA PRO A 839 4.23 7.94 39.13
C PRO A 839 4.72 9.38 39.29
N ASP A 840 5.75 9.59 40.12
CA ASP A 840 6.28 10.93 40.39
C ASP A 840 6.76 11.65 39.12
N HIS A 841 7.39 10.87 38.24
CA HIS A 841 7.83 11.27 36.91
C HIS A 841 7.14 10.38 35.87
N PRO A 842 5.96 10.77 35.35
CA PRO A 842 5.22 9.93 34.43
C PRO A 842 5.97 9.77 33.10
N PRO A 843 6.38 8.55 32.70
CA PRO A 843 7.01 8.31 31.41
C PRO A 843 6.02 8.54 30.26
N PHE A 844 6.49 8.67 29.02
CA PHE A 844 5.60 8.86 27.86
C PHE A 844 4.53 7.75 27.73
N SER A 845 4.86 6.51 28.10
CA SER A 845 3.90 5.39 28.15
C SER A 845 2.72 5.65 29.11
N TRP A 846 2.94 6.40 30.20
CA TRP A 846 1.88 6.83 31.09
C TRP A 846 0.86 7.72 30.38
N ILE A 847 1.32 8.64 29.53
CA ILE A 847 0.46 9.49 28.72
C ILE A 847 -0.37 8.62 27.77
N GLN A 848 0.22 7.64 27.11
CA GLN A 848 -0.52 6.71 26.26
C GLN A 848 -1.60 5.93 27.04
N HIS A 849 -1.27 5.37 28.21
CA HIS A 849 -2.23 4.67 29.06
C HIS A 849 -3.38 5.57 29.52
N THR A 850 -3.12 6.87 29.74
CA THR A 850 -4.19 7.82 30.05
C THR A 850 -5.19 8.00 28.91
N GLN A 851 -4.72 7.94 27.66
CA GLN A 851 -5.57 8.02 26.47
C GLN A 851 -6.36 6.72 26.25
N GLU A 852 -5.72 5.58 26.45
CA GLU A 852 -6.37 4.27 26.35
C GLU A 852 -7.50 4.11 27.39
N ALA A 853 -7.25 4.51 28.64
CA ALA A 853 -8.24 4.48 29.70
C ALA A 853 -9.41 5.45 29.42
N ALA A 854 -9.12 6.65 28.90
CA ALA A 854 -10.16 7.59 28.47
C ALA A 854 -10.99 7.02 27.30
N ALA A 855 -10.35 6.34 26.32
CA ALA A 855 -11.06 5.68 25.23
C ALA A 855 -11.98 4.56 25.73
N LEU A 856 -11.53 3.75 26.68
CA LEU A 856 -12.34 2.71 27.33
C LEU A 856 -13.50 3.30 28.14
N GLY A 857 -13.23 4.38 28.88
CA GLY A 857 -14.23 5.15 29.63
C GLY A 857 -15.34 5.73 28.74
N LEU A 858 -15.03 6.04 27.48
CA LEU A 858 -15.99 6.49 26.46
C LEU A 858 -16.72 5.32 25.77
N LEU A 859 -16.03 4.20 25.53
CA LEU A 859 -16.56 3.05 24.79
C LEU A 859 -17.68 2.33 25.56
N VAL A 860 -17.49 2.07 26.85
CA VAL A 860 -18.46 1.28 27.63
C VAL A 860 -19.84 1.98 27.71
N PRO A 861 -19.92 3.28 28.04
CA PRO A 861 -21.16 4.05 27.98
C PRO A 861 -21.77 4.12 26.58
N PHE A 862 -20.95 4.27 25.54
CA PHE A 862 -21.41 4.27 24.16
C PHE A 862 -22.11 2.95 23.79
N LEU A 863 -21.52 1.81 24.16
CA LEU A 863 -22.11 0.50 23.89
C LEU A 863 -23.39 0.26 24.68
N LEU A 864 -23.44 0.72 25.93
CA LEU A 864 -24.63 0.65 26.77
C LEU A 864 -25.76 1.52 26.20
N ALA A 865 -25.45 2.76 25.78
CA ALA A 865 -26.38 3.68 25.16
C ALA A 865 -26.89 3.15 23.81
N TRP A 866 -26.00 2.61 22.97
CA TRP A 866 -26.38 2.03 21.69
C TRP A 866 -27.21 0.75 21.87
N TRP A 867 -26.86 -0.12 22.82
CA TRP A 867 -27.63 -1.33 23.14
C TRP A 867 -29.04 -0.97 23.63
N THR A 868 -29.16 -0.04 24.57
CA THR A 868 -30.46 0.40 25.10
C THR A 868 -31.30 1.09 24.04
N ALA A 869 -30.69 1.96 23.22
CA ALA A 869 -31.36 2.65 22.14
C ALA A 869 -31.80 1.70 21.02
N THR A 870 -31.02 0.68 20.65
CA THR A 870 -31.40 -0.29 19.62
C THR A 870 -32.50 -1.28 20.05
N ARG A 871 -32.81 -1.34 21.35
CA ARG A 871 -34.01 -2.04 21.86
C ARG A 871 -35.29 -1.21 21.69
N ARG A 872 -35.19 0.12 21.73
CA ARG A 872 -36.35 1.04 21.71
C ARG A 872 -36.58 1.73 20.36
N TYR A 873 -35.52 1.96 19.59
CA TYR A 873 -35.53 2.70 18.33
C TYR A 873 -35.03 1.86 17.15
N ARG A 874 -35.33 2.32 15.93
CA ARG A 874 -34.68 1.81 14.70
C ARG A 874 -33.16 2.06 14.79
N PRO A 875 -32.33 1.24 14.12
CA PRO A 875 -30.87 1.28 14.31
C PRO A 875 -30.21 2.61 13.93
N ALA A 876 -30.77 3.36 12.97
CA ALA A 876 -30.24 4.67 12.56
C ALA A 876 -30.34 5.75 13.66
N PRO A 877 -31.53 6.06 14.23
CA PRO A 877 -31.62 7.02 15.33
C PRO A 877 -30.91 6.54 16.61
N ALA A 878 -30.86 5.23 16.87
CA ALA A 878 -30.09 4.69 18.00
C ALA A 878 -28.57 4.95 17.86
N LEU A 879 -28.05 4.84 16.64
CA LEU A 879 -26.64 5.14 16.36
C LEU A 879 -26.36 6.64 16.45
N ALA A 880 -27.28 7.48 15.96
CA ALA A 880 -27.16 8.94 16.05
C ALA A 880 -27.10 9.43 17.52
N VAL A 881 -27.97 8.89 18.39
CA VAL A 881 -27.97 9.21 19.82
C VAL A 881 -26.71 8.72 20.54
N ALA A 882 -26.21 7.54 20.18
CA ALA A 882 -24.96 7.03 20.74
C ALA A 882 -23.74 7.83 20.26
N ALA A 883 -23.69 8.19 18.97
CA ALA A 883 -22.62 9.00 18.39
C ALA A 883 -22.59 10.43 18.98
N GLY A 884 -23.75 11.04 19.20
CA GLY A 884 -23.81 12.35 19.86
C GLY A 884 -23.32 12.33 21.30
N GLY A 885 -23.65 11.27 22.07
CA GLY A 885 -23.11 11.06 23.41
C GLY A 885 -21.59 10.87 23.43
N LEU A 886 -21.06 10.15 22.44
CA LEU A 886 -19.62 9.94 22.26
C LEU A 886 -18.88 11.25 21.95
N LEU A 887 -19.45 12.10 21.09
CA LEU A 887 -18.88 13.42 20.77
C LEU A 887 -18.85 14.34 21.99
N LEU A 888 -19.93 14.35 22.79
CA LEU A 888 -19.97 15.08 24.06
C LEU A 888 -18.92 14.56 25.05
N GLY A 889 -18.77 13.23 25.15
CA GLY A 889 -17.73 12.63 25.97
C GLY A 889 -16.30 12.96 25.52
N LEU A 890 -16.05 12.95 24.21
CA LEU A 890 -14.78 13.38 23.61
C LEU A 890 -14.47 14.85 23.91
N ALA A 891 -15.45 15.73 23.74
CA ALA A 891 -15.31 17.15 24.04
C ALA A 891 -14.98 17.37 25.52
N ALA A 892 -15.64 16.65 26.42
CA ALA A 892 -15.36 16.75 27.84
C ALA A 892 -13.99 16.15 28.22
N ALA A 893 -13.58 15.03 27.61
CA ALA A 893 -12.25 14.47 27.79
C ALA A 893 -11.16 15.45 27.37
N PHE A 894 -11.35 16.14 26.24
CA PHE A 894 -10.47 17.22 25.78
C PHE A 894 -10.42 18.37 26.78
N VAL A 895 -11.56 18.88 27.27
CA VAL A 895 -11.60 19.98 28.25
C VAL A 895 -10.91 19.58 29.55
N LEU A 896 -11.15 18.36 30.05
CA LEU A 896 -10.46 17.82 31.23
C LEU A 896 -8.96 17.66 31.00
N GLN A 897 -8.54 17.37 29.77
CA GLN A 897 -7.12 17.31 29.40
C GLN A 897 -6.47 18.69 29.35
N ALA A 898 -7.17 19.65 28.77
CA ALA A 898 -6.71 21.02 28.65
C ALA A 898 -6.63 21.70 30.02
N ALA A 899 -7.54 21.37 30.94
CA ALA A 899 -7.56 21.82 32.33
C ALA A 899 -6.76 20.93 33.29
N ASP A 900 -5.98 19.95 32.79
CA ASP A 900 -5.31 18.99 33.66
C ASP A 900 -4.37 19.69 34.65
N GLY A 901 -4.70 19.53 35.93
CA GLY A 901 -4.04 20.15 37.06
C GLY A 901 -4.53 21.52 37.52
N CYS A 902 -5.61 22.04 36.92
CA CYS A 902 -6.29 23.24 37.40
C CYS A 902 -7.54 22.95 38.25
N ALA A 903 -8.12 21.76 38.11
CA ALA A 903 -9.14 21.25 39.02
C ALA A 903 -8.44 20.32 40.01
N GLY A 904 -8.57 20.57 41.32
CA GLY A 904 -7.81 19.88 42.38
C GLY A 904 -7.89 18.34 42.38
N ILE A 905 -8.81 17.75 41.61
CA ILE A 905 -8.84 16.34 41.23
C ILE A 905 -9.43 16.27 39.80
N PRO A 906 -8.85 15.53 38.82
CA PRO A 906 -7.62 14.73 38.85
C PRO A 906 -6.45 15.34 38.02
N HIS A 907 -5.24 15.41 38.61
CA HIS A 907 -3.99 15.77 37.93
C HIS A 907 -3.35 14.53 37.29
N THR A 908 -3.56 14.27 36.00
CA THR A 908 -3.08 13.04 35.34
C THR A 908 -1.83 13.22 34.49
N LEU A 909 -1.63 14.39 33.89
CA LEU A 909 -0.55 14.73 32.98
C LEU A 909 0.44 15.71 33.62
N THR A 910 -0.04 16.77 34.27
CA THR A 910 0.81 17.82 34.84
C THR A 910 0.51 18.04 36.33
N ARG A 911 1.49 18.51 37.11
CA ARG A 911 1.30 18.83 38.54
C ARG A 911 0.87 20.28 38.75
N THR A 912 1.30 21.16 37.86
CA THR A 912 1.01 22.58 37.91
C THR A 912 -0.25 22.88 37.10
N CYS A 913 -1.13 23.73 37.63
CA CYS A 913 -2.26 24.23 36.86
C CYS A 913 -1.75 25.02 35.65
N ARG A 914 -1.82 24.41 34.46
CA ARG A 914 -1.53 25.08 33.20
C ARG A 914 -2.56 24.66 32.17
N TRP A 915 -3.37 25.61 31.72
CA TRP A 915 -4.26 25.41 30.60
C TRP A 915 -3.45 25.15 29.32
N SER A 916 -3.50 23.91 28.80
CA SER A 916 -2.73 23.50 27.59
C SER A 916 -3.63 22.86 26.53
N PRO A 917 -4.41 23.66 25.79
CA PRO A 917 -5.29 23.17 24.74
C PRO A 917 -4.52 22.59 23.56
N GLY A 918 -3.31 23.08 23.25
CA GLY A 918 -2.47 22.58 22.16
C GLY A 918 -1.99 21.15 22.37
N THR A 919 -1.38 20.86 23.53
CA THR A 919 -0.95 19.49 23.89
C THR A 919 -2.15 18.54 23.99
N SER A 920 -3.26 19.02 24.53
CA SER A 920 -4.50 18.25 24.66
C SER A 920 -5.12 17.91 23.31
N TRP A 921 -5.06 18.85 22.36
CA TRP A 921 -5.54 18.64 21.00
C TRP A 921 -4.69 17.60 20.28
N PHE A 922 -3.36 17.68 20.43
CA PHE A 922 -2.45 16.67 19.90
C PHE A 922 -2.75 15.28 20.47
N LEU A 923 -2.85 15.13 21.79
CA LEU A 923 -3.14 13.84 22.42
C LEU A 923 -4.52 13.31 22.05
N THR A 924 -5.53 14.18 21.95
CA THR A 924 -6.88 13.81 21.54
C THR A 924 -6.91 13.35 20.08
N SER A 925 -6.26 14.09 19.17
CA SER A 925 -6.31 13.82 17.72
C SER A 925 -5.36 12.70 17.28
N ALA A 926 -4.17 12.59 17.88
CA ALA A 926 -3.15 11.62 17.50
C ALA A 926 -3.30 10.27 18.21
N VAL A 927 -3.92 10.24 19.41
CA VAL A 927 -3.96 9.02 20.24
C VAL A 927 -5.38 8.63 20.63
N LEU A 928 -6.16 9.52 21.26
CA LEU A 928 -7.50 9.18 21.77
C LEU A 928 -8.49 8.86 20.65
N LEU A 929 -8.58 9.71 19.63
CA LEU A 929 -9.55 9.58 18.54
C LEU A 929 -9.31 8.33 17.68
N PRO A 930 -8.08 8.01 17.22
CA PRO A 930 -7.82 6.77 16.48
C PRO A 930 -8.16 5.52 17.31
N THR A 931 -7.78 5.52 18.59
CA THR A 931 -8.06 4.41 19.53
C THR A 931 -9.56 4.22 19.72
N LEU A 932 -10.30 5.31 19.91
CA LEU A 932 -11.75 5.30 20.06
C LEU A 932 -12.46 4.80 18.80
N VAL A 933 -12.05 5.27 17.62
CA VAL A 933 -12.59 4.82 16.34
C VAL A 933 -12.36 3.33 16.14
N ALA A 934 -11.15 2.84 16.44
CA ALA A 934 -10.82 1.42 16.36
C ALA A 934 -11.71 0.59 17.30
N LEU A 935 -11.82 0.98 18.57
CA LEU A 935 -12.62 0.30 19.60
C LEU A 935 -14.12 0.29 19.27
N VAL A 936 -14.68 1.43 18.87
CA VAL A 936 -16.10 1.55 18.48
C VAL A 936 -16.39 0.67 17.27
N THR A 937 -15.52 0.68 16.26
CA THR A 937 -15.70 -0.14 15.05
C THR A 937 -15.68 -1.64 15.40
N TRP A 938 -14.75 -2.06 16.24
CA TRP A 938 -14.65 -3.45 16.72
C TRP A 938 -15.89 -3.87 17.50
N ALA A 939 -16.36 -3.02 18.41
CA ALA A 939 -17.51 -3.31 19.25
C ALA A 939 -18.83 -3.31 18.46
N LEU A 940 -19.03 -2.40 17.50
CA LEU A 940 -20.16 -2.42 16.58
C LEU A 940 -20.19 -3.72 15.76
N ALA A 941 -19.02 -4.19 15.29
CA ALA A 941 -18.91 -5.45 14.57
C ALA A 941 -19.24 -6.66 15.45
N LEU A 942 -18.73 -6.70 16.69
CA LEU A 942 -18.96 -7.77 17.66
C LEU A 942 -20.44 -7.85 18.06
N VAL A 943 -21.07 -6.72 18.40
CA VAL A 943 -22.51 -6.68 18.74
C VAL A 943 -23.36 -7.04 17.53
N GLY A 944 -22.99 -6.59 16.32
CA GLY A 944 -23.61 -7.03 15.07
C GLY A 944 -23.58 -8.54 14.94
N LEU A 945 -22.41 -9.16 15.16
CA LEU A 945 -22.19 -10.60 15.13
C LEU A 945 -23.04 -11.33 16.18
N LEU A 946 -22.97 -10.91 17.45
CA LEU A 946 -23.73 -11.47 18.57
C LEU A 946 -25.24 -11.37 18.33
N ARG A 947 -25.74 -10.26 17.80
CA ARG A 947 -27.15 -10.09 17.47
C ARG A 947 -27.58 -11.02 16.35
N THR A 948 -26.78 -11.18 15.29
CA THR A 948 -27.07 -12.20 14.26
C THR A 948 -27.06 -13.62 14.82
N CYS A 949 -26.15 -13.94 15.75
CA CYS A 949 -26.08 -15.23 16.42
C CYS A 949 -27.30 -15.47 17.33
N LEU A 950 -27.69 -14.49 18.15
CA LEU A 950 -28.85 -14.55 19.05
C LEU A 950 -30.18 -14.62 18.29
N VAL A 951 -30.35 -13.82 17.24
CA VAL A 951 -31.54 -13.88 16.37
C VAL A 951 -31.57 -15.22 15.63
N GLY A 952 -30.43 -15.69 15.15
CA GLY A 952 -30.30 -17.03 14.56
C GLY A 952 -30.65 -18.14 15.55
N TRP A 953 -30.22 -18.03 16.80
CA TRP A 953 -30.48 -18.99 17.87
C TRP A 953 -31.95 -19.00 18.31
N ARG A 954 -32.55 -17.83 18.56
CA ARG A 954 -33.99 -17.72 18.88
C ARG A 954 -34.84 -18.27 17.75
N ARG A 955 -34.49 -17.99 16.49
CA ARG A 955 -35.20 -18.53 15.32
C ARG A 955 -35.09 -20.05 15.19
N ARG A 956 -33.95 -20.64 15.57
CA ARG A 956 -33.80 -22.10 15.63
C ARG A 956 -34.76 -22.73 16.65
N ARG A 957 -34.99 -22.06 17.78
CA ARG A 957 -35.96 -22.52 18.78
C ARG A 957 -37.42 -22.34 18.35
N THR A 958 -37.73 -21.30 17.58
CA THR A 958 -39.14 -20.93 17.31
C THR A 958 -39.69 -21.41 15.96
N GLY A 959 -38.88 -22.00 15.07
CA GLY A 959 -39.34 -22.56 13.77
C GLY A 959 -39.95 -21.58 12.75
N ARG A 960 -40.17 -20.31 13.09
CA ARG A 960 -40.91 -19.35 12.25
C ARG A 960 -40.11 -18.82 11.04
N PRO A 961 -40.68 -18.85 9.82
CA PRO A 961 -40.13 -18.18 8.64
C PRO A 961 -40.22 -16.65 8.78
N ALA A 962 -39.31 -15.92 8.13
CA ALA A 962 -39.22 -14.46 8.25
C ALA A 962 -40.18 -13.73 7.30
N PRO A 963 -40.92 -12.71 7.76
CA PRO A 963 -41.72 -11.86 6.88
C PRO A 963 -40.83 -11.03 5.93
N ALA A 964 -41.30 -10.83 4.70
CA ALA A 964 -40.60 -10.07 3.68
C ALA A 964 -40.55 -8.57 4.04
N PRO A 965 -39.39 -7.90 3.96
CA PRO A 965 -39.31 -6.47 4.23
C PRO A 965 -39.92 -5.65 3.08
N PRO A 966 -40.61 -4.53 3.36
CA PRO A 966 -41.17 -3.65 2.33
C PRO A 966 -40.05 -3.01 1.48
N SER A 967 -40.24 -3.03 0.16
CA SER A 967 -39.19 -2.87 -0.86
C SER A 967 -38.67 -1.46 -1.11
N GLY A 968 -39.26 -0.40 -0.54
CA GLY A 968 -38.87 1.00 -0.80
C GLY A 968 -37.98 1.68 0.25
N GLN A 969 -38.11 1.29 1.53
CA GLN A 969 -37.52 2.06 2.64
C GLN A 969 -36.02 1.74 2.90
N MET A 970 -35.56 0.60 2.39
CA MET A 970 -34.21 0.09 2.63
C MET A 970 -33.11 0.84 1.87
N TRP A 971 -33.42 1.39 0.70
CA TRP A 971 -32.44 2.12 -0.11
C TRP A 971 -32.09 3.47 0.52
N ARG A 972 -33.09 4.22 1.01
CA ARG A 972 -32.91 5.52 1.68
C ARG A 972 -32.10 5.42 2.98
N HIS A 973 -32.32 4.37 3.79
CA HIS A 973 -31.50 4.14 4.99
C HIS A 973 -30.06 3.71 4.65
N ARG A 974 -29.85 3.01 3.54
CA ARG A 974 -28.51 2.55 3.13
C ARG A 974 -27.69 3.66 2.47
N THR A 975 -28.30 4.54 1.70
CA THR A 975 -27.65 5.74 1.16
C THR A 975 -27.33 6.72 2.28
N ALA A 976 -28.20 6.89 3.28
CA ALA A 976 -27.93 7.74 4.44
C ALA A 976 -26.76 7.22 5.29
N ILE A 977 -26.68 5.90 5.55
CA ILE A 977 -25.56 5.30 6.30
C ILE A 977 -24.25 5.35 5.48
N ALA A 978 -24.30 5.08 4.17
CA ALA A 978 -23.10 5.16 3.32
C ALA A 978 -22.61 6.60 3.17
N ALA A 979 -23.51 7.58 3.06
CA ALA A 979 -23.18 9.01 3.06
C ALA A 979 -22.61 9.45 4.42
N LEU A 980 -23.18 8.97 5.54
CA LEU A 980 -22.61 9.24 6.87
C LEU A 980 -21.20 8.64 7.02
N CYS A 981 -20.99 7.39 6.61
CA CYS A 981 -19.65 6.77 6.65
C CYS A 981 -18.66 7.47 5.73
N ALA A 982 -19.08 7.88 4.53
CA ALA A 982 -18.25 8.65 3.62
C ALA A 982 -17.92 10.03 4.22
N VAL A 983 -18.91 10.78 4.72
CA VAL A 983 -18.70 12.07 5.39
C VAL A 983 -17.84 11.92 6.64
N SER A 984 -17.99 10.86 7.45
CA SER A 984 -17.11 10.62 8.60
C SER A 984 -15.67 10.32 8.18
N VAL A 985 -15.45 9.58 7.10
CA VAL A 985 -14.10 9.31 6.55
C VAL A 985 -13.51 10.59 5.92
N THR A 986 -14.30 11.38 5.20
CA THR A 986 -13.85 12.65 4.61
C THR A 986 -13.67 13.76 5.65
N ALA A 987 -14.46 13.78 6.73
CA ALA A 987 -14.29 14.69 7.86
C ALA A 987 -13.10 14.29 8.74
N LEU A 988 -12.85 12.98 8.94
CA LEU A 988 -11.60 12.51 9.56
C LEU A 988 -10.37 12.83 8.70
N GLY A 989 -10.51 12.86 7.37
CA GLY A 989 -9.46 13.31 6.45
C GLY A 989 -9.36 14.83 6.26
N GLY A 990 -10.41 15.58 6.60
CA GLY A 990 -10.54 17.03 6.31
C GLY A 990 -10.48 17.96 7.54
N ILE A 991 -10.67 17.44 8.77
CA ILE A 991 -10.55 18.20 10.02
C ILE A 991 -9.10 18.17 10.57
N TYR A 992 -8.11 18.01 9.69
CA TYR A 992 -6.72 18.38 9.98
C TYR A 992 -6.41 19.68 9.22
N PRO A 993 -6.94 20.86 9.62
CA PRO A 993 -6.26 22.08 9.25
C PRO A 993 -4.88 22.04 9.93
N ALA A 994 -3.86 22.39 9.17
CA ALA A 994 -2.52 22.67 9.64
C ALA A 994 -2.57 23.77 10.71
N SER A 995 -2.86 23.39 11.97
CA SER A 995 -2.44 24.19 13.10
C SER A 995 -1.03 23.70 13.42
N ASP A 996 -0.04 24.43 12.92
CA ASP A 996 1.31 24.34 13.46
C ASP A 996 1.18 24.36 14.98
N PRO A 997 1.81 23.42 15.72
CA PRO A 997 1.93 23.60 17.15
C PRO A 997 2.53 25.00 17.35
N PRO A 998 1.94 25.88 18.17
CA PRO A 998 2.65 27.08 18.56
C PRO A 998 3.94 26.55 19.19
N THR A 999 5.04 26.75 18.48
CA THR A 999 6.36 26.57 19.03
C THR A 999 6.32 27.36 20.32
N SER A 1000 6.43 26.66 21.45
CA SER A 1000 6.77 27.30 22.70
C SER A 1000 8.22 27.77 22.56
N GLN A 1001 8.45 28.74 21.68
CA GLN A 1001 9.37 29.80 22.01
C GLN A 1001 8.84 30.34 23.33
N SER A 1002 9.61 30.10 24.38
CA SER A 1002 9.53 30.93 25.57
C SER A 1002 9.45 32.36 25.06
N THR A 1003 8.34 33.04 25.29
CA THR A 1003 8.23 34.50 25.18
C THR A 1003 9.05 35.13 26.29
N THR A 1004 10.35 34.87 26.32
CA THR A 1004 11.29 35.97 26.45
C THR A 1004 11.23 36.66 25.11
N ALA A 1005 10.63 37.85 25.07
CA ALA A 1005 10.79 38.73 23.93
C ALA A 1005 12.27 38.67 23.50
N PRO A 1006 12.58 38.51 22.19
CA PRO A 1006 13.95 38.69 21.77
C PRO A 1006 14.38 40.03 22.33
N ALA A 1007 15.43 40.04 23.16
CA ALA A 1007 16.07 41.27 23.58
C ALA A 1007 16.19 42.15 22.32
N PRO A 1008 15.86 43.45 22.39
CA PRO A 1008 16.00 44.32 21.23
C PRO A 1008 17.36 44.04 20.63
N LEU A 1009 17.36 43.59 19.37
CA LEU A 1009 18.57 43.29 18.62
C LEU A 1009 19.55 44.45 18.88
N PRO A 1010 20.78 44.18 19.32
CA PRO A 1010 21.77 45.24 19.43
C PRO A 1010 21.83 45.95 18.09
N PRO A 1011 21.85 47.30 18.08
CA PRO A 1011 21.79 48.06 16.84
C PRO A 1011 22.94 47.64 15.91
N ALA A 1012 22.57 47.20 14.70
CA ALA A 1012 23.44 47.01 13.55
C ALA A 1012 24.81 46.36 13.83
N LEU A 1013 24.82 45.03 14.03
CA LEU A 1013 26.04 44.25 13.78
C LEU A 1013 26.21 44.08 12.27
N SER A 1014 27.11 44.91 11.72
CA SER A 1014 27.89 44.78 10.49
C SER A 1014 27.29 43.97 9.33
N THR A 1015 26.92 44.69 8.29
CA THR A 1015 26.60 44.21 6.93
C THR A 1015 27.80 43.66 6.16
N ALA A 1016 28.94 43.37 6.80
CA ALA A 1016 30.07 42.75 6.12
C ALA A 1016 29.76 41.27 5.86
N GLY A 1017 29.31 40.96 4.64
CA GLY A 1017 29.31 39.59 4.13
C GLY A 1017 30.71 38.96 4.22
N PRO A 1018 30.82 37.63 4.05
CA PRO A 1018 32.11 36.95 4.06
C PRO A 1018 33.06 37.67 3.10
N SER A 1019 34.28 37.95 3.56
CA SER A 1019 35.29 38.56 2.69
C SER A 1019 35.58 37.61 1.51
N PRO A 1020 36.04 38.12 0.36
CA PRO A 1020 36.49 37.25 -0.75
C PRO A 1020 37.47 36.15 -0.27
N ASP A 1021 38.32 36.47 0.71
CA ASP A 1021 39.24 35.52 1.33
C ASP A 1021 38.53 34.39 2.11
N ASP A 1022 37.40 34.69 2.78
CA ASP A 1022 36.60 33.67 3.45
C ASP A 1022 35.95 32.70 2.44
N VAL A 1023 35.51 33.22 1.27
CA VAL A 1023 34.94 32.42 0.18
C VAL A 1023 36.01 31.53 -0.47
N ASP A 1024 37.20 32.05 -0.72
CA ASP A 1024 38.31 31.28 -1.29
C ASP A 1024 38.77 30.15 -0.35
N VAL A 1025 38.83 30.42 0.97
CA VAL A 1025 39.11 29.40 1.98
C VAL A 1025 38.00 28.34 2.02
N ALA A 1026 36.74 28.73 1.87
CA ALA A 1026 35.61 27.81 1.81
C ALA A 1026 35.67 26.89 0.59
N VAL A 1027 35.89 27.48 -0.59
CA VAL A 1027 36.00 26.75 -1.85
C VAL A 1027 37.17 25.80 -1.80
N TRP A 1028 38.33 26.24 -1.27
CA TRP A 1028 39.48 25.36 -1.05
C TRP A 1028 39.15 24.24 -0.08
N TRP A 1029 38.51 24.51 1.06
CA TRP A 1029 38.12 23.48 2.04
C TRP A 1029 37.20 22.42 1.43
N VAL A 1030 36.21 22.82 0.64
CA VAL A 1030 35.26 21.89 0.02
C VAL A 1030 35.93 21.06 -1.09
N THR A 1031 36.76 21.69 -1.92
CA THR A 1031 37.31 21.04 -3.12
C THR A 1031 38.61 20.27 -2.86
N VAL A 1032 39.43 20.73 -1.91
CA VAL A 1032 40.78 20.22 -1.64
C VAL A 1032 40.97 19.88 -0.16
N GLY A 1033 40.50 20.74 0.74
CA GLY A 1033 40.84 20.71 2.16
C GLY A 1033 40.08 19.69 3.00
N SER A 1034 38.91 19.20 2.63
CA SER A 1034 38.14 18.21 3.42
C SER A 1034 38.52 16.75 3.16
N PRO A 1035 38.83 16.31 1.92
CA PRO A 1035 39.17 14.91 1.67
C PRO A 1035 40.55 14.52 2.22
N LEU A 1036 41.52 15.44 2.18
CA LEU A 1036 42.93 15.14 2.45
C LEU A 1036 43.29 15.00 3.95
N PRO A 1037 42.77 15.82 4.89
CA PRO A 1037 42.99 15.60 6.32
C PRO A 1037 42.37 14.29 6.80
N HIS A 1038 41.20 13.93 6.25
CA HIS A 1038 40.56 12.64 6.57
C HIS A 1038 41.37 11.46 6.05
N SER A 1039 41.96 11.54 4.85
CA SER A 1039 42.83 10.48 4.35
C SER A 1039 44.14 10.38 5.14
N LEU A 1040 44.74 11.52 5.52
CA LEU A 1040 45.92 11.56 6.40
C LEU A 1040 45.64 10.94 7.78
N ASP A 1041 44.50 11.27 8.39
CA ASP A 1041 44.12 10.73 9.68
C ASP A 1041 43.77 9.23 9.61
N ALA A 1042 43.08 8.80 8.55
CA ALA A 1042 42.83 7.38 8.29
C ALA A 1042 44.13 6.59 8.09
N GLY A 1043 45.11 7.14 7.37
CA GLY A 1043 46.44 6.56 7.22
C GLY A 1043 47.14 6.37 8.58
N ARG A 1044 47.12 7.41 9.41
CA ARG A 1044 47.65 7.39 10.79
C ARG A 1044 46.97 6.33 11.66
N VAL A 1045 45.64 6.30 11.68
CA VAL A 1045 44.85 5.31 12.43
C VAL A 1045 45.17 3.89 11.95
N GLY A 1046 45.35 3.70 10.64
CA GLY A 1046 45.80 2.43 10.05
C GLY A 1046 47.16 1.97 10.56
N VAL A 1047 48.13 2.89 10.69
CA VAL A 1047 49.46 2.59 11.27
C VAL A 1047 49.36 2.20 12.74
N VAL A 1048 48.58 2.94 13.55
CA VAL A 1048 48.37 2.62 14.97
C VAL A 1048 47.70 1.25 15.15
N ALA A 1049 46.68 0.96 14.34
CA ALA A 1049 46.00 -0.33 14.37
C ALA A 1049 46.95 -1.48 14.00
N ALA A 1050 47.76 -1.31 12.94
CA ALA A 1050 48.74 -2.29 12.53
C ALA A 1050 49.85 -2.50 13.57
N LEU A 1051 50.30 -1.44 14.25
CA LEU A 1051 51.26 -1.54 15.37
C LEU A 1051 50.69 -2.31 16.55
N ARG A 1052 49.42 -2.11 16.91
CA ARG A 1052 48.76 -2.88 17.96
C ARG A 1052 48.64 -4.36 17.62
N GLU A 1053 48.42 -4.69 16.35
CA GLU A 1053 48.39 -6.08 15.89
C GLU A 1053 49.79 -6.70 15.88
N PHE A 1054 50.79 -5.97 15.40
CA PHE A 1054 52.20 -6.38 15.47
C PHE A 1054 52.68 -6.62 16.90
N GLY A 1055 52.31 -5.75 17.85
CA GLY A 1055 52.62 -5.94 19.27
C GLY A 1055 51.90 -7.14 19.91
N ARG A 1056 50.76 -7.57 19.34
CA ARG A 1056 50.05 -8.79 19.78
C ARG A 1056 50.65 -10.06 19.16
N ARG A 1057 51.09 -9.99 17.90
CA ARG A 1057 51.64 -11.11 17.13
C ARG A 1057 52.79 -10.63 16.25
N VAL A 1058 54.01 -11.07 16.57
CA VAL A 1058 55.21 -10.78 15.80
C VAL A 1058 55.39 -11.87 14.74
N ASP A 1059 54.72 -11.71 13.59
CA ASP A 1059 54.80 -12.64 12.47
C ASP A 1059 54.97 -11.89 11.13
N PRO A 1060 55.33 -12.58 10.03
CA PRO A 1060 55.53 -11.93 8.73
C PRO A 1060 54.27 -11.23 8.18
N ALA A 1061 53.06 -11.68 8.56
CA ALA A 1061 51.82 -11.10 8.08
C ALA A 1061 51.53 -9.76 8.78
N SER A 1062 51.78 -9.65 10.09
CA SER A 1062 51.63 -8.40 10.83
C SER A 1062 52.68 -7.36 10.44
N LEU A 1063 53.93 -7.77 10.17
CA LEU A 1063 54.97 -6.90 9.58
C LEU A 1063 54.55 -6.37 8.21
N LYS A 1064 54.00 -7.22 7.33
CA LYS A 1064 53.49 -6.82 6.02
C LYS A 1064 52.31 -5.84 6.14
N ALA A 1065 51.41 -6.08 7.08
CA ALA A 1065 50.29 -5.18 7.35
C ALA A 1065 50.78 -3.80 7.80
N LEU A 1066 51.75 -3.75 8.72
CA LEU A 1066 52.37 -2.51 9.18
C LEU A 1066 53.10 -1.76 8.06
N GLY A 1067 53.91 -2.46 7.26
CA GLY A 1067 54.56 -1.87 6.09
C GLY A 1067 53.55 -1.26 5.11
N SER A 1068 52.45 -1.98 4.82
CA SER A 1068 51.39 -1.48 3.94
C SER A 1068 50.66 -0.25 4.49
N ALA A 1069 50.50 -0.15 5.82
CA ALA A 1069 49.89 1.00 6.46
C ALA A 1069 50.80 2.22 6.37
N CYS A 1070 52.11 2.04 6.56
CA CYS A 1070 53.10 3.10 6.46
C CYS A 1070 53.28 3.61 5.03
N ASP A 1071 53.22 2.72 4.02
CA ASP A 1071 53.20 3.11 2.61
C ASP A 1071 51.96 3.93 2.24
N ARG A 1072 50.77 3.52 2.69
CA ARG A 1072 49.53 4.27 2.48
C ARG A 1072 49.60 5.65 3.11
N TRP A 1073 50.03 5.75 4.36
CA TRP A 1073 50.15 7.02 5.07
C TRP A 1073 51.13 7.97 4.37
N ALA A 1074 52.30 7.48 3.92
CA ALA A 1074 53.24 8.28 3.15
C ALA A 1074 52.70 8.70 1.77
N ALA A 1075 51.90 7.84 1.11
CA ALA A 1075 51.27 8.16 -0.16
C ALA A 1075 50.18 9.23 -0.02
N ASP A 1076 49.35 9.15 1.02
CA ASP A 1076 48.36 10.18 1.37
C ASP A 1076 49.03 11.52 1.65
N ALA A 1077 50.15 11.51 2.38
CA ALA A 1077 50.95 12.69 2.64
C ALA A 1077 51.55 13.33 1.37
N ARG A 1078 52.04 12.52 0.43
CA ARG A 1078 52.52 13.03 -0.87
C ARG A 1078 51.38 13.66 -1.69
N ARG A 1079 50.19 13.03 -1.70
CA ARG A 1079 48.99 13.62 -2.33
C ARG A 1079 48.61 14.95 -1.68
N ALA A 1080 48.68 15.03 -0.35
CA ALA A 1080 48.42 16.25 0.39
C ALA A 1080 49.42 17.38 0.07
N LEU A 1081 50.69 17.04 -0.16
CA LEU A 1081 51.74 18.01 -0.55
C LEU A 1081 51.64 18.47 -2.00
N SER A 1082 51.12 17.63 -2.91
CA SER A 1082 50.92 18.00 -4.32
C SER A 1082 49.62 18.75 -4.57
N ALA A 1083 48.72 18.79 -3.58
CA ALA A 1083 47.48 19.53 -3.65
C ALA A 1083 47.73 21.05 -3.59
N ARG A 1084 46.79 21.86 -4.11
CA ARG A 1084 46.88 23.32 -4.00
C ARG A 1084 46.98 23.72 -2.52
N PRO A 1085 47.91 24.61 -2.14
CA PRO A 1085 48.01 25.10 -0.77
C PRO A 1085 46.78 25.92 -0.37
N ALA A 1086 46.53 26.00 0.94
CA ALA A 1086 45.42 26.79 1.45
C ALA A 1086 45.62 28.29 1.11
N PRO A 1087 44.55 29.04 0.79
CA PRO A 1087 44.68 30.46 0.40
C PRO A 1087 45.29 31.33 1.51
N ASN A 1088 45.03 30.97 2.77
CA ASN A 1088 45.58 31.67 3.94
C ASN A 1088 47.00 31.15 4.26
N PRO A 1089 48.05 31.99 4.26
CA PRO A 1089 49.44 31.54 4.41
C PRO A 1089 49.75 30.81 5.74
N PRO A 1090 49.27 31.27 6.92
CA PRO A 1090 49.41 30.50 8.16
C PRO A 1090 48.80 29.10 8.08
N MET A 1091 47.59 28.99 7.52
CA MET A 1091 46.90 27.72 7.33
C MET A 1091 47.63 26.81 6.34
N ALA A 1092 48.13 27.38 5.23
CA ALA A 1092 48.94 26.66 4.26
C ALA A 1092 50.22 26.10 4.90
N ASN A 1093 50.89 26.90 5.72
CA ASN A 1093 52.10 26.50 6.42
C ASN A 1093 51.84 25.36 7.40
N ALA A 1094 50.79 25.46 8.24
CA ALA A 1094 50.40 24.42 9.18
C ALA A 1094 50.03 23.11 8.45
N TRP A 1095 49.27 23.20 7.36
CA TRP A 1095 48.90 22.06 6.52
C TRP A 1095 50.12 21.38 5.88
N GLN A 1096 51.02 22.16 5.27
CA GLN A 1096 52.22 21.62 4.67
C GLN A 1096 53.17 21.00 5.69
N GLN A 1097 53.27 21.56 6.90
CA GLN A 1097 54.05 20.96 8.00
C GLN A 1097 53.44 19.61 8.41
N ALA A 1098 52.13 19.54 8.61
CA ALA A 1098 51.44 18.28 8.92
C ALA A 1098 51.68 17.21 7.85
N ALA A 1099 51.55 17.57 6.57
CA ALA A 1099 51.76 16.66 5.46
C ALA A 1099 53.26 16.27 5.29
N ARG A 1100 54.22 17.16 5.58
CA ARG A 1100 55.65 16.81 5.61
C ARG A 1100 55.96 15.82 6.72
N SER A 1101 55.51 16.08 7.96
CA SER A 1101 55.66 15.15 9.08
C SER A 1101 55.02 13.79 8.80
N ALA A 1102 53.84 13.76 8.18
CA ALA A 1102 53.18 12.52 7.76
C ALA A 1102 54.00 11.72 6.72
N ARG A 1103 54.56 12.41 5.73
CA ARG A 1103 55.38 11.79 4.67
C ARG A 1103 56.65 11.21 5.26
N ASP A 1104 57.34 11.99 6.09
CA ASP A 1104 58.63 11.63 6.68
C ASP A 1104 58.44 10.50 7.69
N GLY A 1105 57.44 10.60 8.58
CA GLY A 1105 57.06 9.54 9.51
C GLY A 1105 56.61 8.26 8.81
N GLY A 1106 55.80 8.33 7.75
CA GLY A 1106 55.40 7.16 6.98
C GLY A 1106 56.58 6.49 6.26
N THR A 1107 57.51 7.28 5.73
CA THR A 1107 58.72 6.77 5.06
C THR A 1107 59.70 6.15 6.05
N LEU A 1108 59.91 6.77 7.21
CA LEU A 1108 60.73 6.23 8.30
C LEU A 1108 60.11 4.96 8.87
N CYS A 1109 58.79 4.93 9.07
CA CYS A 1109 58.10 3.72 9.48
C CYS A 1109 58.33 2.60 8.46
N ARG A 1110 58.18 2.88 7.16
CA ARG A 1110 58.41 1.85 6.14
C ARG A 1110 59.83 1.30 6.19
N ARG A 1111 60.85 2.16 6.28
CA ARG A 1111 62.25 1.75 6.42
C ARG A 1111 62.49 0.93 7.69
N SER A 1112 61.87 1.31 8.81
CA SER A 1112 61.98 0.58 10.07
C SER A 1112 61.42 -0.84 9.97
N VAL A 1113 60.34 -1.03 9.20
CA VAL A 1113 59.76 -2.35 8.94
C VAL A 1113 60.68 -3.18 8.03
N ASP A 1114 61.24 -2.57 6.98
CA ASP A 1114 62.10 -3.26 6.01
C ASP A 1114 63.46 -3.68 6.61
N HIS A 1115 63.99 -2.91 7.56
CA HIS A 1115 65.29 -3.14 8.20
C HIS A 1115 65.21 -3.65 9.65
N LEU A 1116 64.01 -3.82 10.20
CA LEU A 1116 63.76 -4.18 11.60
C LEU A 1116 64.45 -3.21 12.60
N ASP A 1117 64.50 -1.91 12.26
CA ASP A 1117 65.16 -0.87 13.06
C ASP A 1117 64.17 -0.20 14.04
N THR A 1118 64.26 -0.57 15.32
CA THR A 1118 63.37 -0.03 16.37
C THR A 1118 63.57 1.45 16.65
N ASN A 1119 64.77 2.01 16.44
CA ASN A 1119 65.04 3.44 16.64
C ASN A 1119 64.40 4.27 15.53
N ALA A 1120 64.46 3.78 14.28
CA ALA A 1120 63.75 4.39 13.17
C ALA A 1120 62.23 4.36 13.39
N LEU A 1121 61.70 3.27 13.97
CA LEU A 1121 60.28 3.17 14.31
C LEU A 1121 59.87 4.16 15.41
N HIS A 1122 60.68 4.32 16.46
CA HIS A 1122 60.43 5.34 17.49
C HIS A 1122 60.44 6.76 16.92
N THR A 1123 61.36 7.05 16.01
CA THR A 1123 61.43 8.36 15.32
C THR A 1123 60.19 8.58 14.45
N ALA A 1124 59.74 7.56 13.71
CA ALA A 1124 58.51 7.62 12.92
C ALA A 1124 57.26 7.89 13.78
N LEU A 1125 57.19 7.31 14.99
CA LEU A 1125 56.12 7.58 15.95
C LEU A 1125 56.16 9.01 16.50
N ALA A 1126 57.35 9.57 16.73
CA ALA A 1126 57.50 10.96 17.13
C ALA A 1126 57.00 11.91 16.03
N ASP A 1127 57.33 11.63 14.76
CA ASP A 1127 56.84 12.40 13.60
C ASP A 1127 55.32 12.31 13.46
N MET A 1128 54.73 11.16 13.80
CA MET A 1128 53.28 11.00 13.88
C MET A 1128 52.64 11.93 14.93
N VAL A 1129 53.26 12.07 16.10
CA VAL A 1129 52.80 13.01 17.14
C VAL A 1129 52.94 14.47 16.67
N GLN A 1130 54.03 14.81 15.99
CA GLN A 1130 54.20 16.15 15.42
C GLN A 1130 53.16 16.45 14.35
N GLN A 1131 52.85 15.48 13.48
CA GLN A 1131 51.79 15.60 12.49
C GLN A 1131 50.44 15.93 13.15
N VAL A 1132 50.08 15.29 14.26
CA VAL A 1132 48.85 15.60 15.01
C VAL A 1132 48.85 17.05 15.52
N ARG A 1133 49.97 17.52 16.07
CA ARG A 1133 50.09 18.92 16.55
C ARG A 1133 49.93 19.94 15.43
N HIS A 1134 50.54 19.70 14.28
CA HIS A 1134 50.41 20.57 13.10
C HIS A 1134 48.98 20.55 12.53
N THR A 1135 48.33 19.39 12.56
CA THR A 1135 46.94 19.23 12.10
C THR A 1135 45.96 19.95 13.03
N ASP A 1136 46.17 19.85 14.34
CA ASP A 1136 45.40 20.60 15.33
C ASP A 1136 45.61 22.12 15.19
N THR A 1137 46.85 22.56 14.94
CA THR A 1137 47.15 23.97 14.62
C THR A 1137 46.40 24.42 13.37
N PHE A 1138 46.37 23.60 12.32
CA PHE A 1138 45.61 23.87 11.11
C PHE A 1138 44.10 24.00 11.40
N TYR A 1139 43.51 23.10 12.19
CA TYR A 1139 42.09 23.18 12.56
C TYR A 1139 41.77 24.41 13.42
N ARG A 1140 42.66 24.80 14.34
CA ARG A 1140 42.53 26.04 15.11
C ARG A 1140 42.56 27.29 14.22
N LEU A 1141 43.36 27.29 13.16
CA LEU A 1141 43.40 28.37 12.17
C LEU A 1141 42.18 28.38 11.25
N LEU A 1142 41.61 27.21 10.93
CA LEU A 1142 40.42 27.05 10.09
C LEU A 1142 39.11 27.40 10.82
N ALA A 1143 39.01 27.10 12.12
CA ALA A 1143 37.79 27.23 12.91
C ALA A 1143 37.16 28.65 12.89
N PRO A 1144 37.91 29.76 12.93
CA PRO A 1144 37.34 31.10 12.77
C PRO A 1144 36.65 31.34 11.42
N PHE A 1145 37.20 30.80 10.32
CA PHE A 1145 36.61 30.91 8.98
C PHE A 1145 35.31 30.12 8.87
N LEU A 1146 35.33 28.88 9.37
CA LEU A 1146 34.12 28.04 9.42
C LEU A 1146 33.05 28.69 10.30
N ARG A 1147 33.42 29.25 11.46
CA ARG A 1147 32.48 29.99 12.31
C ARG A 1147 31.88 31.21 11.60
N ARG A 1148 32.68 32.01 10.87
CA ARG A 1148 32.15 33.14 10.09
C ARG A 1148 31.19 32.70 8.99
N MET A 1149 31.37 31.50 8.43
CA MET A 1149 30.46 30.93 7.43
C MET A 1149 29.21 30.26 8.02
N THR A 1150 29.30 29.69 9.22
CA THR A 1150 28.19 28.95 9.86
C THR A 1150 27.25 29.83 10.69
N TRP A 1151 27.55 31.13 10.84
CA TRP A 1151 26.68 32.08 11.54
C TRP A 1151 25.49 32.53 10.68
N THR A 1152 24.55 31.59 10.48
CA THR A 1152 23.11 31.90 10.34
C THR A 1152 22.25 31.13 11.34
N SER A 1153 22.84 30.53 12.39
CA SER A 1153 22.11 29.86 13.47
C SER A 1153 22.54 30.44 14.84
N PRO A 1154 21.59 30.77 15.74
CA PRO A 1154 21.90 31.41 17.01
C PRO A 1154 22.62 30.44 17.97
N PRO A 1155 23.54 30.93 18.83
CA PRO A 1155 24.26 30.10 19.78
C PRO A 1155 23.31 29.66 20.91
N GLY A 1156 23.16 28.34 21.07
CA GLY A 1156 22.61 27.75 22.30
C GLY A 1156 23.75 27.49 23.28
N ASP A 1157 23.50 27.79 24.55
CA ASP A 1157 24.45 27.76 25.67
C ASP A 1157 25.33 26.49 25.72
N GLU A 1158 26.63 26.67 25.51
CA GLU A 1158 27.66 25.70 25.86
C GLU A 1158 27.97 25.82 27.37
N HIS A 1159 27.55 24.84 28.15
CA HIS A 1159 28.18 24.56 29.44
C HIS A 1159 29.54 23.91 29.20
N GLY A 1160 30.58 24.55 29.71
CA GLY A 1160 31.96 24.10 29.63
C GLY A 1160 32.16 22.73 30.29
N GLY A 1161 32.64 21.79 29.48
CA GLY A 1161 33.30 20.56 29.91
C GLY A 1161 34.58 20.41 29.10
N SER A 1162 35.72 20.60 29.75
CA SER A 1162 37.05 20.42 29.20
C SER A 1162 37.30 18.96 28.78
N HIS A 1163 37.81 18.76 27.57
CA HIS A 1163 38.53 17.57 27.15
C HIS A 1163 39.91 17.95 26.62
#